data_AF-A0A327NK04-F1
#
_entry.id   AF-A0A327NK04-F1
#
_cell.length_a   1.000
_cell.length_b   1.000
_cell.length_c   1.000
_cell.angle_alpha   90.00
_cell.angle_beta   90.00
_cell.angle_gamma   90.00
#
_symmetry.space_group_name_H-M   'P 1'
#
loop_
_entity.id
_entity.type
_entity.pdbx_description
1 polymer ?
#
loop_
_entity_poly.entity_id
_entity_poly.type
_entity_poly.pdbx_seq_one_letter_code
_entity_poly.pdbx_strand_id
1 'polypeptide(L)'
;MTPISPTGVQSTHFYPPAPSLSDTRFLDPSPSFRHHVRRTLMGIIGFAILYLLLVGFGIALAYGCVLGAIWLISFSINKFTVIIGIGLLALGVMFLLFLVKFLVAVNKNQNDQRIEVTAEEQPHLFAFINRLADEVNAPKPYKIYVSPNVNACVFYNSSFWSLFLPVRKNLEIGLGLVNSVNLSEFKAVMAHEFGHFSQRSMKLGSYVYIVNRVIYNLVYDRDRWDNLLDQWAASGNLFGSFASLTHLLVNLVRRILGKAYEWLNLRYMGLSREMEYQADLVAVSAAGGQPIITALRRIELGDAAYHQLLNHLGGLAEESKVAQNIYSLHTETMYRLASENDIDMVNGLPVLNDEQASKLVAPNRVNYQDQWSSHPSQAERELNVRSVTAFCTPDESSPWNLFSSPEYLQKQLTSRLYAGVELTNSATKQFIDSTEYVAYVTAQIQRTQLPDCYRGFYDQRLLFNFDPVIVAQSTTFIPDSETLFSDENRALRKQLFSNYEDRATLEQIKAKKIQTRSFDFDGKKYDQNQVDIALNILQADIETGRAHFQQAEEDAFRWHYQRALTHKLGDELIRRVQLYFQIDADRETYSHLLDTYGELMKNAYDVLKDGNKIKHGMSGQIDELNEKIQQAYGDSQRIDMPTRLGENEFKEGYQAYLWPNKPQPIFGDPVNWEQMVTLYQQLESIPQAAAHAQIAVLDDLIRWQATL
;
A
#
# COMPACT_ATOMS: atom_id res chain seq x y z
N MET A 1 55.25 25.36 -36.32
CA MET A 1 53.91 24.75 -36.21
C MET A 1 53.61 24.59 -34.73
N THR A 2 52.96 25.60 -34.17
CA THR A 2 52.42 25.61 -32.81
C THR A 2 51.15 24.74 -32.77
N PRO A 3 50.94 23.90 -31.74
CA PRO A 3 49.69 23.18 -31.59
C PRO A 3 48.59 24.17 -31.20
N ILE A 4 47.53 24.15 -31.99
CA ILE A 4 46.30 24.91 -31.81
C ILE A 4 45.64 24.48 -30.49
N SER A 5 45.35 25.43 -29.62
CA SER A 5 44.53 25.23 -28.42
C SER A 5 43.14 24.72 -28.82
N PRO A 6 42.56 23.73 -28.13
CA PRO A 6 41.17 23.38 -28.34
C PRO A 6 40.30 24.51 -27.77
N THR A 7 39.79 25.34 -28.66
CA THR A 7 38.77 26.34 -28.41
C THR A 7 37.46 25.67 -27.98
N GLY A 8 36.97 26.04 -26.80
CA GLY A 8 35.55 26.17 -26.49
C GLY A 8 34.70 24.90 -26.55
N VAL A 9 34.81 24.03 -25.54
CA VAL A 9 33.62 23.31 -25.07
C VAL A 9 32.82 24.34 -24.28
N GLN A 10 31.69 24.81 -24.81
CA GLN A 10 30.70 25.50 -23.98
C GLN A 10 30.30 24.54 -22.87
N SER A 11 30.75 24.79 -21.65
CA SER A 11 30.32 24.04 -20.47
C SER A 11 28.86 24.36 -20.23
N THR A 12 27.95 23.54 -20.77
CA THR A 12 26.55 23.53 -20.37
C THR A 12 26.50 23.20 -18.87
N HIS A 13 26.32 24.23 -18.05
CA HIS A 13 26.31 24.12 -16.59
C HIS A 13 24.98 23.49 -16.16
N PHE A 14 24.86 22.15 -16.24
CA PHE A 14 23.73 21.38 -15.71
C PHE A 14 23.80 21.25 -14.18
N TYR A 15 23.99 22.35 -13.47
CA TYR A 15 24.07 22.36 -12.02
C TYR A 15 23.46 23.64 -11.45
N PRO A 16 22.26 23.56 -10.85
CA PRO A 16 21.58 24.73 -10.28
C PRO A 16 22.42 25.38 -9.16
N PRO A 17 22.42 26.71 -9.05
CA PRO A 17 23.17 27.41 -8.02
C PRO A 17 22.66 27.04 -6.62
N ALA A 18 23.54 27.18 -5.62
CA ALA A 18 23.16 27.08 -4.21
C ALA A 18 22.72 28.46 -3.66
N PRO A 19 21.81 28.51 -2.68
CA PRO A 19 21.43 29.77 -2.04
C PRO A 19 22.62 30.41 -1.30
N SER A 20 22.66 31.74 -1.27
CA SER A 20 23.64 32.48 -0.49
C SER A 20 23.20 32.56 0.98
N LEU A 21 23.81 31.75 1.84
CA LEU A 21 23.45 31.64 3.26
C LEU A 21 24.45 32.38 4.16
N SER A 22 23.96 33.33 4.96
CA SER A 22 24.78 34.03 5.95
C SER A 22 24.87 33.32 7.30
N ASP A 23 23.91 32.43 7.60
CA ASP A 23 23.85 31.64 8.83
C ASP A 23 23.55 30.18 8.48
N THR A 24 24.42 29.26 8.87
CA THR A 24 24.26 27.81 8.65
C THR A 24 24.01 27.04 9.95
N ARG A 25 23.76 27.72 11.08
CA ARG A 25 23.51 27.08 12.38
C ARG A 25 22.25 26.22 12.41
N PHE A 26 21.33 26.43 11.48
CA PHE A 26 20.15 25.56 11.33
C PHE A 26 20.52 24.13 10.89
N LEU A 27 21.75 23.90 10.39
CA LEU A 27 22.27 22.57 10.11
C LEU A 27 22.77 21.85 11.38
N ASP A 28 22.89 22.55 12.51
CA ASP A 28 23.30 21.92 13.77
C ASP A 28 22.14 21.11 14.37
N PRO A 29 22.42 19.93 14.96
CA PRO A 29 21.38 19.07 15.51
C PRO A 29 20.58 19.73 16.62
N SER A 30 19.25 19.68 16.48
CA SER A 30 18.29 20.18 17.46
C SER A 30 18.46 19.50 18.84
N PRO A 31 18.06 20.15 19.94
CA PRO A 31 18.00 19.50 21.26
C PRO A 31 17.10 18.25 21.26
N SER A 32 16.01 18.26 20.49
CA SER A 32 15.10 17.13 20.30
C SER A 32 15.82 15.94 19.65
N PHE A 33 16.53 16.18 18.54
CA PHE A 33 17.38 15.18 17.87
C PHE A 33 18.36 14.55 18.86
N ARG A 34 19.09 15.36 19.64
CA ARG A 34 20.06 14.85 20.64
C ARG A 34 19.39 14.01 21.73
N HIS A 35 18.18 14.40 22.16
CA HIS A 35 17.39 13.63 23.13
C HIS A 35 17.00 12.26 22.55
N HIS A 36 16.45 12.24 21.33
CA HIS A 36 16.05 11.01 20.65
C HIS A 36 17.23 10.08 20.37
N VAL A 37 18.38 10.62 19.94
CA VAL A 37 19.63 9.85 19.77
C VAL A 37 20.03 9.15 21.07
N ARG A 38 20.09 9.87 22.19
CA ARG A 38 20.47 9.28 23.49
C ARG A 38 19.50 8.17 23.90
N ARG A 39 18.19 8.41 23.74
CA ARG A 39 17.15 7.45 24.08
C ARG A 39 17.23 6.18 23.23
N THR A 40 17.51 6.30 21.94
CA THR A 40 17.66 5.14 21.06
C THR A 40 18.97 4.40 21.31
N LEU A 41 20.07 5.12 21.59
CA LEU A 41 21.36 4.49 21.94
C LEU A 41 21.27 3.68 23.23
N MET A 42 20.61 4.22 24.28
CA MET A 42 20.33 3.44 25.50
C MET A 42 19.53 2.17 25.19
N GLY A 43 18.60 2.26 24.23
CA GLY A 43 17.83 1.09 23.82
C GLY A 43 18.62 0.05 23.06
N ILE A 44 19.54 0.49 22.17
CA ILE A 44 20.49 -0.41 21.49
C ILE A 44 21.37 -1.12 22.51
N ILE A 45 21.91 -0.40 23.50
CA ILE A 45 22.73 -0.98 24.56
C ILE A 45 21.93 -2.00 25.36
N GLY A 46 20.68 -1.67 25.74
CA GLY A 46 19.79 -2.59 26.43
C GLY A 46 19.50 -3.86 25.61
N PHE A 47 19.25 -3.70 24.31
CA PHE A 47 19.05 -4.83 23.39
C PHE A 47 20.31 -5.70 23.29
N ALA A 48 21.49 -5.08 23.16
CA ALA A 48 22.76 -5.80 23.07
C ALA A 48 23.05 -6.61 24.35
N ILE A 49 22.80 -6.03 25.53
CA ILE A 49 22.93 -6.73 26.82
C ILE A 49 21.97 -7.91 26.89
N LEU A 50 20.69 -7.71 26.55
CA LEU A 50 19.69 -8.78 26.51
C LEU A 50 20.12 -9.91 25.57
N TYR A 51 20.60 -9.56 24.38
CA TYR A 51 21.06 -10.54 23.41
C TYR A 51 22.29 -11.32 23.91
N LEU A 52 23.27 -10.66 24.54
CA LEU A 52 24.42 -11.32 25.16
C LEU A 52 24.01 -12.27 26.29
N LEU A 53 23.01 -11.90 27.10
CA LEU A 53 22.45 -12.78 28.14
C LEU A 53 21.77 -14.02 27.52
N LEU A 54 21.05 -13.85 26.41
CA LEU A 54 20.43 -14.97 25.69
C LEU A 54 21.47 -15.91 25.07
N VAL A 55 22.54 -15.37 24.48
CA VAL A 55 23.68 -16.17 23.99
C VAL A 55 24.35 -16.91 25.15
N GLY A 56 24.60 -16.24 26.28
CA GLY A 56 25.14 -16.86 27.49
C GLY A 56 24.25 -17.99 28.02
N PHE A 57 22.94 -17.79 28.02
CA PHE A 57 21.97 -18.83 28.35
C PHE A 57 22.02 -20.01 27.37
N GLY A 58 22.13 -19.74 26.06
CA GLY A 58 22.28 -20.78 25.04
C GLY A 58 23.54 -21.61 25.21
N ILE A 59 24.67 -20.98 25.55
CA ILE A 59 25.94 -21.69 25.85
C ILE A 59 25.77 -22.57 27.10
N ALA A 60 25.19 -22.02 28.17
CA ALA A 60 24.94 -22.78 29.40
C ALA A 60 23.99 -23.96 29.18
N LEU A 61 22.93 -23.76 28.37
CA LEU A 61 21.99 -24.82 27.99
C LEU A 61 22.67 -25.91 27.17
N ALA A 62 23.45 -25.53 26.15
CA ALA A 62 24.19 -26.49 25.33
C ALA A 62 25.16 -27.33 26.18
N TYR A 63 25.90 -26.68 27.09
CA TYR A 63 26.78 -27.37 28.03
C TYR A 63 26.01 -28.32 28.97
N GLY A 64 24.88 -27.87 29.51
CA GLY A 64 23.99 -28.69 30.33
C GLY A 64 23.45 -29.91 29.58
N CYS A 65 23.08 -29.75 28.31
CA CYS A 65 22.65 -30.85 27.43
C CYS A 65 23.77 -31.87 27.19
N VAL A 66 25.02 -31.42 27.01
CA VAL A 66 26.19 -32.31 26.88
C VAL A 66 26.40 -33.12 28.15
N LEU A 67 26.43 -32.46 29.31
CA LEU A 67 26.58 -33.14 30.60
C LEU A 67 25.42 -34.11 30.87
N GLY A 68 24.19 -33.70 30.57
CA GLY A 68 22.99 -34.54 30.69
C GLY A 68 23.05 -35.77 29.80
N ALA A 69 23.50 -35.63 28.55
CA ALA A 69 23.68 -36.75 27.63
C ALA A 69 24.76 -37.73 28.14
N ILE A 70 25.92 -37.23 28.60
CA ILE A 70 27.00 -38.06 29.16
C ILE A 70 26.52 -38.81 30.41
N TRP A 71 25.86 -38.11 31.34
CA TRP A 71 25.34 -38.71 32.57
C TRP A 71 24.32 -39.81 32.28
N LEU A 72 23.38 -39.55 31.35
CA LEU A 72 22.35 -40.51 30.97
C LEU A 72 22.93 -41.77 30.33
N ILE A 73 23.89 -41.62 29.41
CA ILE A 73 24.54 -42.75 28.71
C ILE A 73 25.42 -43.56 29.68
N SER A 74 26.06 -42.88 30.65
CA SER A 74 26.90 -43.53 31.66
C SER A 74 26.11 -44.42 32.63
N PHE A 75 24.81 -44.17 32.81
CA PHE A 75 23.94 -44.97 33.68
C PHE A 75 23.51 -46.30 33.05
N SER A 76 23.18 -46.31 31.76
CA SER A 76 22.83 -47.52 31.01
C SER A 76 22.93 -47.27 29.51
N ILE A 77 23.64 -48.14 28.79
CA ILE A 77 23.77 -48.05 27.32
C ILE A 77 22.68 -48.91 26.69
N ASN A 78 21.58 -48.28 26.25
CA ASN A 78 20.50 -48.93 25.51
C ASN A 78 19.98 -48.00 24.39
N LYS A 79 19.18 -48.53 23.48
CA LYS A 79 18.66 -47.77 22.32
C LYS A 79 17.93 -46.48 22.74
N PHE A 80 17.20 -46.49 23.86
CA PHE A 80 16.46 -45.33 24.35
C PHE A 80 17.38 -44.25 24.94
N THR A 81 18.36 -44.64 25.77
CA THR A 81 19.32 -43.68 26.36
C THR A 81 20.21 -43.05 25.30
N VAL A 82 20.58 -43.79 24.25
CA VAL A 82 21.32 -43.21 23.11
C VAL A 82 20.45 -42.22 22.32
N ILE A 83 19.18 -42.54 22.02
CA ILE A 83 18.28 -41.62 21.31
C ILE A 83 18.04 -40.33 22.10
N ILE A 84 17.81 -40.44 23.41
CA ILE A 84 17.61 -39.28 24.30
C ILE A 84 18.91 -38.46 24.40
N GLY A 85 20.07 -39.11 24.53
CA GLY A 85 21.37 -38.43 24.57
C GLY A 85 21.66 -37.64 23.28
N ILE A 86 21.42 -38.25 22.11
CA ILE A 86 21.55 -37.57 20.82
C ILE A 86 20.52 -36.44 20.68
N GLY A 87 19.28 -36.64 21.14
CA GLY A 87 18.24 -35.62 21.17
C GLY A 87 18.62 -34.40 22.02
N LEU A 88 19.20 -34.62 23.21
CA LEU A 88 19.70 -33.54 24.08
C LEU A 88 20.86 -32.78 23.42
N LEU A 89 21.82 -33.48 22.84
CA LEU A 89 22.93 -32.85 22.11
C LEU A 89 22.43 -32.02 20.93
N ALA A 90 21.52 -32.58 20.13
CA ALA A 90 20.90 -31.89 19.00
C ALA A 90 20.15 -30.64 19.47
N LEU A 91 19.37 -30.71 20.56
CA LEU A 91 18.68 -29.55 21.14
C LEU A 91 19.66 -28.44 21.53
N GLY A 92 20.69 -28.79 22.30
CA GLY A 92 21.69 -27.83 22.79
C GLY A 92 22.45 -27.14 21.65
N VAL A 93 22.93 -27.94 20.69
CA VAL A 93 23.66 -27.42 19.52
C VAL A 93 22.74 -26.60 18.62
N MET A 94 21.55 -27.10 18.28
CA MET A 94 20.61 -26.39 17.40
C MET A 94 20.16 -25.06 18.01
N PHE A 95 19.85 -25.03 19.31
CA PHE A 95 19.48 -23.79 19.99
C PHE A 95 20.64 -22.78 20.04
N LEU A 96 21.87 -23.22 20.31
CA LEU A 96 23.03 -22.33 20.29
C LEU A 96 23.32 -21.81 18.87
N LEU A 97 23.22 -22.68 17.86
CA LEU A 97 23.36 -22.29 16.46
C LEU A 97 22.30 -21.26 16.05
N PHE A 98 21.05 -21.39 16.51
CA PHE A 98 20.02 -20.39 16.27
C PHE A 98 20.41 -19.00 16.79
N LEU A 99 21.01 -18.93 17.98
CA LEU A 99 21.45 -17.66 18.57
C LEU A 99 22.66 -17.07 17.83
N VAL A 100 23.59 -17.91 17.35
CA VAL A 100 24.88 -17.48 16.78
C VAL A 100 24.85 -17.33 15.27
N LYS A 101 23.95 -18.01 14.54
CA LYS A 101 23.90 -18.00 13.06
C LYS A 101 23.85 -16.59 12.47
N PHE A 102 23.21 -15.65 13.17
CA PHE A 102 23.07 -14.27 12.75
C PHE A 102 24.40 -13.52 12.66
N LEU A 103 25.41 -13.90 13.45
CA LEU A 103 26.76 -13.30 13.40
C LEU A 103 27.44 -13.47 12.02
N VAL A 104 26.99 -14.48 11.25
CA VAL A 104 27.56 -14.86 9.95
C VAL A 104 26.63 -14.49 8.79
N ALA A 105 25.36 -14.17 9.07
CA ALA A 105 24.38 -13.84 8.04
C ALA A 105 24.65 -12.46 7.41
N VAL A 106 24.52 -12.41 6.07
CA VAL A 106 24.59 -11.18 5.29
C VAL A 106 23.29 -11.05 4.51
N ASN A 107 22.52 -10.00 4.80
CA ASN A 107 21.32 -9.67 4.06
C ASN A 107 21.65 -8.73 2.92
N LYS A 108 21.41 -9.20 1.70
CA LYS A 108 21.56 -8.41 0.47
C LYS A 108 20.21 -7.77 0.13
N ASN A 109 20.20 -6.47 -0.08
CA ASN A 109 19.02 -5.76 -0.58
C ASN A 109 18.98 -5.91 -2.11
N GLN A 110 18.49 -7.06 -2.58
CA GLN A 110 18.34 -7.33 -4.01
C GLN A 110 16.97 -6.85 -4.48
N ASN A 111 16.99 -6.03 -5.53
CA ASN A 111 15.81 -5.67 -6.30
C ASN A 111 16.18 -5.90 -7.77
N ASP A 112 15.53 -6.87 -8.39
CA ASP A 112 15.83 -7.32 -9.75
C ASP A 112 15.45 -6.27 -10.82
N GLN A 113 14.67 -5.25 -10.43
CA GLN A 113 14.31 -4.12 -11.28
C GLN A 113 15.39 -3.03 -11.32
N ARG A 114 16.41 -3.07 -10.43
CA ARG A 114 17.48 -2.06 -10.40
C ARG A 114 18.53 -2.33 -11.48
N ILE A 115 19.06 -1.25 -12.04
CA ILE A 115 20.21 -1.28 -12.95
C ILE A 115 21.33 -0.46 -12.33
N GLU A 116 22.50 -1.08 -12.12
CA GLU A 116 23.71 -0.34 -11.76
C GLU A 116 24.18 0.48 -12.96
N VAL A 117 24.41 1.78 -12.77
CA VAL A 117 24.99 2.66 -13.80
C VAL A 117 26.39 3.09 -13.40
N THR A 118 27.24 3.34 -14.39
CA THR A 118 28.66 3.69 -14.20
C THR A 118 28.98 5.12 -14.61
N ALA A 119 30.12 5.64 -14.16
CA ALA A 119 30.58 6.98 -14.50
C ALA A 119 30.92 7.11 -15.99
N GLU A 120 31.34 6.02 -16.61
CA GLU A 120 31.60 5.91 -18.04
C GLU A 120 30.30 6.00 -18.86
N GLU A 121 29.22 5.36 -18.39
CA GLU A 121 27.91 5.38 -19.05
C GLU A 121 27.15 6.69 -18.83
N GLN A 122 27.28 7.29 -17.64
CA GLN A 122 26.47 8.44 -17.19
C GLN A 122 27.34 9.57 -16.60
N PRO A 123 28.26 10.16 -17.37
CA PRO A 123 29.27 11.09 -16.84
C PRO A 123 28.70 12.37 -16.22
N HIS A 124 27.65 12.95 -16.82
CA HIS A 124 27.02 14.17 -16.31
C HIS A 124 26.29 13.95 -14.99
N LEU A 125 25.55 12.84 -14.86
CA LEU A 125 24.91 12.42 -13.61
C LEU A 125 25.96 12.23 -12.50
N PHE A 126 27.03 11.48 -12.76
CA PHE A 126 28.08 11.26 -11.76
C PHE A 126 28.78 12.57 -11.36
N ALA A 127 29.05 13.47 -12.31
CA ALA A 127 29.61 14.78 -12.01
C ALA A 127 28.68 15.63 -11.13
N PHE A 128 27.37 15.62 -11.43
CA PHE A 128 26.35 16.30 -10.63
C PHE A 128 26.29 15.77 -9.19
N ILE A 129 26.16 14.45 -9.04
CA ILE A 129 26.11 13.76 -7.74
C ILE A 129 27.39 13.99 -6.93
N ASN A 130 28.56 13.90 -7.55
CA ASN A 130 29.83 14.13 -6.87
C ASN A 130 29.98 15.58 -6.40
N ARG A 131 29.60 16.55 -7.25
CA ARG A 131 29.62 17.97 -6.88
C ARG A 131 28.67 18.26 -5.73
N LEU A 132 27.46 17.69 -5.77
CA LEU A 132 26.49 17.87 -4.70
C LEU A 132 26.96 17.24 -3.38
N ALA A 133 27.56 16.05 -3.43
CA ALA A 133 28.14 15.41 -2.25
C ALA A 133 29.25 16.27 -1.63
N ASP A 134 30.11 16.86 -2.45
CA ASP A 134 31.15 17.79 -2.00
C ASP A 134 30.52 19.09 -1.42
N GLU A 135 29.45 19.61 -2.03
CA GLU A 135 28.72 20.82 -1.57
C GLU A 135 28.08 20.65 -0.19
N VAL A 136 27.45 19.49 0.08
CA VAL A 136 26.80 19.20 1.37
C VAL A 136 27.71 18.48 2.37
N ASN A 137 29.00 18.28 2.03
CA ASN A 137 29.97 17.57 2.85
C ASN A 137 29.53 16.12 3.22
N ALA A 138 28.97 15.43 2.23
CA ALA A 138 28.56 14.02 2.30
C ALA A 138 29.62 13.09 1.69
N PRO A 139 29.79 11.87 2.23
CA PRO A 139 30.51 10.83 1.52
C PRO A 139 29.83 10.48 0.20
N LYS A 140 30.63 10.33 -0.87
CA LYS A 140 30.16 9.92 -2.19
C LYS A 140 29.52 8.52 -2.16
N PRO A 141 28.46 8.27 -2.95
CA PRO A 141 27.85 6.95 -3.01
C PRO A 141 28.84 5.92 -3.57
N TYR A 142 28.79 4.69 -3.06
CA TYR A 142 29.64 3.60 -3.52
C TYR A 142 29.24 3.12 -4.91
N LYS A 143 27.94 3.02 -5.15
CA LYS A 143 27.32 2.65 -6.43
C LYS A 143 26.03 3.43 -6.63
N ILE A 144 25.70 3.72 -7.87
CA ILE A 144 24.46 4.39 -8.27
C ILE A 144 23.62 3.38 -9.05
N TYR A 145 22.36 3.26 -8.67
CA TYR A 145 21.37 2.42 -9.31
C TYR A 145 20.24 3.28 -9.85
N VAL A 146 19.67 2.89 -10.98
CA VAL A 146 18.40 3.42 -11.48
C VAL A 146 17.30 2.38 -11.37
N SER A 147 16.07 2.82 -11.12
CA SER A 147 14.88 1.96 -10.98
C SER A 147 13.65 2.62 -11.63
N PRO A 148 12.53 1.90 -11.82
CA PRO A 148 11.37 2.49 -12.49
C PRO A 148 10.53 3.42 -11.58
N ASN A 149 10.78 3.43 -10.27
CA ASN A 149 9.94 4.06 -9.24
C ASN A 149 9.92 5.60 -9.30
N VAL A 150 8.93 6.22 -8.63
CA VAL A 150 8.87 7.67 -8.36
C VAL A 150 9.49 7.99 -7.00
N ASN A 151 10.75 7.57 -6.81
CA ASN A 151 11.44 7.81 -5.54
C ASN A 151 12.95 7.87 -5.73
N ALA A 152 13.67 8.43 -4.77
CA ALA A 152 15.10 8.23 -4.59
C ALA A 152 15.34 7.69 -3.19
N CYS A 153 16.30 6.78 -3.04
CA CYS A 153 16.64 6.34 -1.70
C CYS A 153 18.10 5.93 -1.56
N VAL A 154 18.57 6.01 -0.33
CA VAL A 154 19.85 5.44 0.08
C VAL A 154 19.64 4.04 0.62
N PHE A 155 20.37 3.07 0.08
CA PHE A 155 20.33 1.71 0.60
C PHE A 155 21.72 1.11 0.80
N TYR A 156 21.77 0.03 1.57
CA TYR A 156 23.01 -0.67 1.87
C TYR A 156 22.72 -2.15 2.13
N ASN A 157 23.77 -2.96 2.06
CA ASN A 157 23.71 -4.35 2.49
C ASN A 157 24.00 -4.39 4.00
N SER A 158 23.14 -5.06 4.76
CA SER A 158 23.27 -5.17 6.20
C SER A 158 23.79 -6.54 6.59
N SER A 159 24.77 -6.58 7.47
CA SER A 159 25.25 -7.78 8.16
C SER A 159 25.36 -7.50 9.65
N PHE A 160 25.50 -8.54 10.48
CA PHE A 160 25.79 -8.33 11.91
C PHE A 160 27.03 -7.45 12.12
N TRP A 161 28.06 -7.59 11.28
CA TRP A 161 29.28 -6.79 11.34
C TRP A 161 29.08 -5.30 11.04
N SER A 162 27.94 -4.94 10.43
CA SER A 162 27.54 -3.54 10.22
C SER A 162 27.28 -2.79 11.54
N LEU A 163 27.16 -3.49 12.67
CA LEU A 163 27.15 -2.93 14.02
C LEU A 163 28.52 -2.40 14.49
N PHE A 164 29.61 -2.82 13.85
CA PHE A 164 30.97 -2.47 14.29
C PHE A 164 31.81 -1.83 13.19
N LEU A 165 31.44 -2.03 11.92
CA LEU A 165 32.17 -1.56 10.75
C LEU A 165 31.33 -0.58 9.91
N PRO A 166 31.94 0.47 9.32
CA PRO A 166 31.24 1.35 8.39
C PRO A 166 30.67 0.59 7.19
N VAL A 167 29.42 0.89 6.83
CA VAL A 167 28.75 0.28 5.68
C VAL A 167 28.86 1.21 4.47
N ARG A 168 29.14 0.64 3.29
CA ARG A 168 29.12 1.36 2.02
C ARG A 168 27.66 1.64 1.63
N LYS A 169 27.35 2.90 1.36
CA LYS A 169 26.01 3.37 0.98
C LYS A 169 25.90 3.43 -0.54
N ASN A 170 24.83 2.87 -1.08
CA ASN A 170 24.44 2.98 -2.49
C ASN A 170 23.32 4.01 -2.63
N LEU A 171 23.24 4.65 -3.79
CA LEU A 171 22.16 5.56 -4.16
C LEU A 171 21.27 4.87 -5.19
N GLU A 172 19.96 4.90 -4.99
CA GLU A 172 18.96 4.55 -5.99
C GLU A 172 18.25 5.82 -6.47
N ILE A 173 18.16 5.99 -7.78
CA ILE A 173 17.45 7.09 -8.44
C ILE A 173 16.34 6.49 -9.29
N GLY A 174 15.10 6.67 -8.85
CA GLY A 174 13.94 6.29 -9.62
C GLY A 174 13.78 7.19 -10.84
N LEU A 175 13.64 6.59 -12.02
CA LEU A 175 13.42 7.34 -13.25
C LEU A 175 12.01 7.93 -13.33
N GLY A 176 11.05 7.39 -12.56
CA GLY A 176 9.74 8.01 -12.40
C GLY A 176 9.87 9.35 -11.67
N LEU A 177 10.77 9.45 -10.69
CA LEU A 177 11.09 10.71 -10.00
C LEU A 177 11.72 11.71 -10.98
N VAL A 178 12.70 11.28 -11.77
CA VAL A 178 13.35 12.12 -12.80
C VAL A 178 12.32 12.71 -13.76
N ASN A 179 11.24 11.98 -14.04
CA ASN A 179 10.16 12.41 -14.92
C ASN A 179 9.19 13.42 -14.28
N SER A 180 9.13 13.47 -12.95
CA SER A 180 8.14 14.26 -12.19
C SER A 180 8.66 15.60 -11.66
N VAL A 181 9.95 15.90 -11.81
CA VAL A 181 10.58 17.08 -11.19
C VAL A 181 11.49 17.84 -12.16
N ASN A 182 11.77 19.11 -11.87
CA ASN A 182 12.78 19.90 -12.57
C ASN A 182 14.19 19.71 -11.96
N LEU A 183 15.23 20.31 -12.57
CA LEU A 183 16.62 20.10 -12.18
C LEU A 183 16.94 20.66 -10.77
N SER A 184 16.35 21.79 -10.38
CA SER A 184 16.49 22.33 -9.02
C SER A 184 15.83 21.46 -7.95
N GLU A 185 14.66 20.91 -8.25
CA GLU A 185 13.95 19.96 -7.40
C GLU A 185 14.70 18.63 -7.30
N PHE A 186 15.23 18.13 -8.42
CA PHE A 186 16.11 16.96 -8.41
C PHE A 186 17.35 17.19 -7.54
N LYS A 187 17.97 18.37 -7.63
CA LYS A 187 19.07 18.77 -6.71
C LYS A 187 18.62 18.72 -5.26
N ALA A 188 17.44 19.27 -4.95
CA ALA A 188 16.89 19.28 -3.60
C ALA A 188 16.64 17.86 -3.06
N VAL A 189 16.04 16.97 -3.86
CA VAL A 189 15.79 15.58 -3.49
C VAL A 189 17.11 14.82 -3.28
N MET A 190 18.08 14.95 -4.19
CA MET A 190 19.41 14.34 -4.01
C MET A 190 20.13 14.90 -2.77
N ALA A 191 19.97 16.18 -2.47
CA ALA A 191 20.55 16.81 -1.29
C ALA A 191 19.88 16.32 0.00
N HIS A 192 18.56 16.10 -0.01
CA HIS A 192 17.83 15.45 1.07
C HIS A 192 18.38 14.04 1.33
N GLU A 193 18.49 13.22 0.27
CA GLU A 193 19.10 11.88 0.38
C GLU A 193 20.51 11.96 0.96
N PHE A 194 21.31 12.96 0.53
CA PHE A 194 22.63 13.23 1.08
C PHE A 194 22.64 13.77 2.51
N GLY A 195 21.55 14.36 3.00
CA GLY A 195 21.33 14.60 4.42
C GLY A 195 21.43 13.31 5.25
N HIS A 196 20.97 12.17 4.72
CA HIS A 196 21.20 10.86 5.34
C HIS A 196 22.66 10.37 5.23
N PHE A 197 23.50 11.00 4.40
CA PHE A 197 24.95 10.73 4.30
C PHE A 197 25.80 11.68 5.17
N SER A 198 25.48 12.97 5.21
CA SER A 198 26.29 14.03 5.82
C SER A 198 25.74 14.49 7.16
N GLN A 199 26.54 14.29 8.21
CA GLN A 199 26.77 15.20 9.35
C GLN A 199 27.57 14.41 10.40
N ARG A 200 28.56 15.03 11.07
CA ARG A 200 29.28 14.40 12.20
C ARG A 200 28.32 13.89 13.29
N SER A 201 27.19 14.56 13.44
CA SER A 201 26.05 14.24 14.29
C SER A 201 25.09 13.18 13.71
N MET A 202 24.85 13.16 12.40
CA MET A 202 23.98 12.15 11.74
C MET A 202 24.66 10.82 11.47
N LYS A 203 26.01 10.72 11.55
CA LYS A 203 26.71 9.42 11.57
C LYS A 203 26.11 8.47 12.62
N LEU A 204 25.70 9.02 13.77
CA LEU A 204 25.06 8.26 14.83
C LEU A 204 23.62 7.87 14.48
N GLY A 205 22.88 8.72 13.75
CA GLY A 205 21.54 8.42 13.22
C GLY A 205 21.56 7.29 12.18
N SER A 206 22.44 7.37 11.17
CA SER A 206 22.64 6.30 10.20
C SER A 206 23.07 4.98 10.86
N TYR A 207 23.95 5.06 11.86
CA TYR A 207 24.36 3.89 12.63
C TYR A 207 23.18 3.25 13.36
N VAL A 208 22.38 4.06 14.05
CA VAL A 208 21.18 3.61 14.75
C VAL A 208 20.17 2.97 13.80
N TYR A 209 19.98 3.52 12.59
CA TYR A 209 19.14 2.92 11.55
C TYR A 209 19.67 1.54 11.10
N ILE A 210 20.97 1.44 10.81
CA ILE A 210 21.63 0.17 10.48
C ILE A 210 21.40 -0.86 11.59
N VAL A 211 21.64 -0.47 12.85
CA VAL A 211 21.45 -1.34 14.01
C VAL A 211 20.00 -1.79 14.14
N ASN A 212 19.04 -0.87 14.01
CA ASN A 212 17.62 -1.18 14.10
C ASN A 212 17.20 -2.19 13.01
N ARG A 213 17.65 -2.00 11.76
CA ARG A 213 17.40 -2.94 10.65
C ARG A 213 18.06 -4.29 10.85
N VAL A 214 19.30 -4.32 11.35
CA VAL A 214 20.00 -5.56 11.71
C VAL A 214 19.23 -6.31 12.80
N ILE A 215 18.73 -5.61 13.82
CA ILE A 215 17.90 -6.21 14.87
C ILE A 215 16.57 -6.73 14.31
N TYR A 216 15.90 -5.98 13.45
CA TYR A 216 14.66 -6.41 12.80
C TYR A 216 14.87 -7.75 12.07
N ASN A 217 15.88 -7.79 11.21
CA ASN A 217 16.23 -9.00 10.46
C ASN A 217 16.54 -10.18 11.40
N LEU A 218 17.24 -9.93 12.50
CA LEU A 218 17.54 -10.95 13.52
C LEU A 218 16.27 -11.54 14.16
N VAL A 219 15.22 -10.73 14.35
CA VAL A 219 13.99 -11.16 15.00
C VAL A 219 13.04 -11.87 14.02
N TYR A 220 12.91 -11.34 12.80
CA TYR A 220 11.80 -11.70 11.91
C TYR A 220 12.22 -12.51 10.67
N ASP A 221 13.48 -12.48 10.23
CA ASP A 221 13.89 -13.23 9.05
C ASP A 221 13.87 -14.74 9.36
N ARG A 222 13.11 -15.49 8.56
CA ARG A 222 13.20 -16.94 8.51
C ARG A 222 14.27 -17.35 7.52
N ASP A 223 15.03 -18.38 7.86
CA ASP A 223 16.12 -18.85 7.02
C ASP A 223 16.14 -20.37 6.88
N ARG A 224 17.17 -20.88 6.22
CA ARG A 224 17.38 -22.32 6.02
C ARG A 224 17.42 -23.11 7.32
N TRP A 225 17.74 -22.47 8.45
CA TRP A 225 17.76 -23.13 9.74
C TRP A 225 16.34 -23.45 10.24
N ASP A 226 15.36 -22.56 9.99
CA ASP A 226 13.95 -22.86 10.31
C ASP A 226 13.46 -24.08 9.53
N ASN A 227 13.81 -24.17 8.24
CA ASN A 227 13.46 -25.33 7.41
C ASN A 227 14.10 -26.63 7.91
N LEU A 228 15.34 -26.59 8.43
CA LEU A 228 16.00 -27.76 9.02
C LEU A 228 15.32 -28.19 10.33
N LEU A 229 14.87 -27.23 11.14
CA LEU A 229 14.16 -27.49 12.39
C LEU A 229 12.78 -28.11 12.12
N ASP A 230 12.06 -27.59 11.12
CA ASP A 230 10.76 -28.12 10.67
C ASP A 230 10.89 -29.56 10.16
N GLN A 231 11.91 -29.84 9.33
CA GLN A 231 12.21 -31.19 8.86
C GLN A 231 12.57 -32.16 10.00
N TRP A 232 13.29 -31.69 11.03
CA TRP A 232 13.59 -32.49 12.21
C TRP A 232 12.33 -32.79 13.02
N ALA A 233 11.43 -31.82 13.21
CA ALA A 233 10.17 -32.03 13.91
C ALA A 233 9.23 -33.03 13.22
N ALA A 234 9.28 -33.10 11.88
CA ALA A 234 8.49 -34.02 11.08
C ALA A 234 8.84 -35.52 11.30
N SER A 235 9.91 -35.86 12.03
CA SER A 235 10.29 -37.25 12.30
C SER A 235 9.32 -38.01 13.22
N GLY A 236 8.42 -37.31 13.94
CA GLY A 236 7.27 -37.89 14.67
C GLY A 236 7.57 -38.86 15.81
N ASN A 237 8.85 -39.07 16.14
CA ASN A 237 9.34 -40.04 17.12
C ASN A 237 9.93 -39.36 18.36
N LEU A 238 10.45 -40.13 19.33
CA LEU A 238 11.09 -39.60 20.55
C LEU A 238 12.24 -38.60 20.25
N PHE A 239 12.87 -38.69 19.08
CA PHE A 239 13.88 -37.73 18.64
C PHE A 239 13.25 -36.43 18.13
N GLY A 240 12.09 -36.50 17.48
CA GLY A 240 11.33 -35.33 17.02
C GLY A 240 10.75 -34.48 18.15
N SER A 241 10.47 -35.05 19.34
CA SER A 241 10.00 -34.26 20.48
C SER A 241 11.04 -33.25 20.99
N PHE A 242 12.33 -33.52 20.81
CA PHE A 242 13.41 -32.56 21.07
C PHE A 242 13.40 -31.39 20.07
N ALA A 243 13.02 -31.65 18.81
CA ALA A 243 12.81 -30.59 17.83
C ALA A 243 11.64 -29.68 18.24
N SER A 244 10.52 -30.27 18.69
CA SER A 244 9.37 -29.50 19.21
C SER A 244 9.74 -28.65 20.43
N LEU A 245 10.55 -29.18 21.34
CA LEU A 245 11.07 -28.42 22.48
C LEU A 245 12.01 -27.28 22.03
N THR A 246 12.87 -27.56 21.04
CA THR A 246 13.73 -26.54 20.43
C THR A 246 12.90 -25.42 19.79
N HIS A 247 11.83 -25.76 19.06
CA HIS A 247 10.86 -24.79 18.51
C HIS A 247 10.25 -23.91 19.61
N LEU A 248 9.85 -24.50 20.73
CA LEU A 248 9.27 -23.75 21.85
C LEU A 248 10.27 -22.73 22.38
N LEU A 249 11.52 -23.15 22.63
CA LEU A 249 12.58 -22.26 23.13
C LEU A 249 12.90 -21.15 22.12
N VAL A 250 13.01 -21.47 20.84
CA VAL A 250 13.25 -20.51 19.75
C VAL A 250 12.12 -19.49 19.65
N ASN A 251 10.87 -19.95 19.69
CA ASN A 251 9.70 -19.07 19.64
C ASN A 251 9.62 -18.17 20.88
N LEU A 252 10.01 -18.67 22.06
CA LEU A 252 10.11 -17.86 23.26
C LEU A 252 11.17 -16.77 23.12
N VAL A 253 12.37 -17.11 22.62
CA VAL A 253 13.44 -16.13 22.34
C VAL A 253 12.97 -15.10 21.32
N ARG A 254 12.32 -15.52 20.22
CA ARG A 254 11.74 -14.61 19.21
C ARG A 254 10.73 -13.64 19.83
N ARG A 255 9.85 -14.11 20.72
CA ARG A 255 8.90 -13.24 21.43
C ARG A 255 9.60 -12.22 22.32
N ILE A 256 10.62 -12.64 23.07
CA ILE A 256 11.41 -11.76 23.94
C ILE A 256 12.12 -10.69 23.10
N LEU A 257 12.82 -11.10 22.04
CA LEU A 257 13.53 -10.19 21.16
C LEU A 257 12.58 -9.29 20.36
N GLY A 258 11.42 -9.80 19.95
CA GLY A 258 10.37 -9.02 19.29
C GLY A 258 9.82 -7.92 20.19
N LYS A 259 9.56 -8.21 21.47
CA LYS A 259 9.14 -7.18 22.43
C LYS A 259 10.24 -6.16 22.71
N ALA A 260 11.49 -6.60 22.81
CA ALA A 260 12.62 -5.70 22.95
C ALA A 260 12.79 -4.80 21.70
N TYR A 261 12.59 -5.37 20.51
CA TYR A 261 12.61 -4.64 19.25
C TYR A 261 11.47 -3.62 19.16
N GLU A 262 10.21 -3.99 19.46
CA GLU A 262 9.07 -3.05 19.48
C GLU A 262 9.38 -1.84 20.38
N TRP A 263 9.94 -2.08 21.57
CA TRP A 263 10.30 -1.02 22.51
C TRP A 263 11.46 -0.14 22.02
N LEU A 264 12.44 -0.72 21.31
CA LEU A 264 13.52 0.01 20.66
C LEU A 264 13.02 0.81 19.46
N ASN A 265 12.19 0.19 18.62
CA ASN A 265 11.65 0.75 17.39
C ASN A 265 10.84 2.01 17.67
N LEU A 266 9.96 1.99 18.68
CA LEU A 266 9.24 3.19 19.14
C LEU A 266 10.14 4.39 19.47
N ARG A 267 11.36 4.14 19.98
CA ARG A 267 12.33 5.20 20.30
C ARG A 267 13.04 5.67 19.04
N TYR A 268 13.35 4.72 18.17
CA TYR A 268 13.93 4.97 16.87
C TYR A 268 13.01 5.79 15.96
N MET A 269 11.69 5.57 15.95
CA MET A 269 10.75 6.34 15.11
C MET A 269 10.81 7.85 15.37
N GLY A 270 10.91 8.27 16.64
CA GLY A 270 11.09 9.69 16.97
C GLY A 270 12.42 10.26 16.46
N LEU A 271 13.49 9.47 16.51
CA LEU A 271 14.77 9.84 15.90
C LEU A 271 14.65 9.93 14.37
N SER A 272 13.93 8.99 13.75
CA SER A 272 13.72 8.94 12.30
C SER A 272 13.10 10.24 11.78
N ARG A 273 12.02 10.72 12.43
CA ARG A 273 11.41 12.01 12.05
C ARG A 273 12.36 13.21 12.17
N GLU A 274 13.17 13.25 13.22
CA GLU A 274 14.18 14.30 13.37
C GLU A 274 15.29 14.19 12.30
N MET A 275 15.61 13.00 11.80
CA MET A 275 16.53 12.83 10.67
C MET A 275 15.93 13.38 9.36
N GLU A 276 14.63 13.20 9.13
CA GLU A 276 13.91 13.75 7.97
C GLU A 276 13.94 15.28 7.97
N TYR A 277 13.59 15.91 9.10
CA TYR A 277 13.68 17.37 9.24
C TYR A 277 15.11 17.88 8.99
N GLN A 278 16.11 17.17 9.49
CA GLN A 278 17.50 17.55 9.28
C GLN A 278 17.94 17.39 7.82
N ALA A 279 17.48 16.34 7.14
CA ALA A 279 17.72 16.11 5.72
C ALA A 279 17.04 17.17 4.85
N ASP A 280 15.82 17.58 5.19
CA ASP A 280 15.14 18.72 4.56
C ASP A 280 15.96 20.00 4.68
N LEU A 281 16.52 20.29 5.86
CA LEU A 281 17.38 21.46 6.06
C LEU A 281 18.69 21.38 5.25
N VAL A 282 19.26 20.18 5.05
CA VAL A 282 20.40 19.99 4.14
C VAL A 282 19.98 20.30 2.70
N ALA A 283 18.81 19.85 2.26
CA ALA A 283 18.26 20.19 0.95
C ALA A 283 18.06 21.71 0.78
N VAL A 284 17.52 22.39 1.81
CA VAL A 284 17.40 23.85 1.84
C VAL A 284 18.77 24.51 1.65
N SER A 285 19.83 23.96 2.26
CA SER A 285 21.17 24.54 2.14
C SER A 285 21.78 24.43 0.74
N ALA A 286 21.38 23.41 -0.03
CA ALA A 286 21.92 23.13 -1.36
C ALA A 286 21.07 23.73 -2.50
N ALA A 287 19.75 23.71 -2.37
CA ALA A 287 18.82 24.08 -3.45
C ALA A 287 17.88 25.26 -3.09
N GLY A 288 17.77 25.63 -1.82
CA GLY A 288 16.81 26.61 -1.32
C GLY A 288 15.50 25.96 -0.83
N GLY A 289 14.65 26.76 -0.18
CA GLY A 289 13.40 26.27 0.42
C GLY A 289 12.29 25.95 -0.59
N GLN A 290 12.19 26.74 -1.66
CA GLN A 290 11.13 26.57 -2.65
C GLN A 290 11.26 25.23 -3.41
N PRO A 291 12.44 24.83 -3.95
CA PRO A 291 12.55 23.60 -4.71
C PRO A 291 12.26 22.33 -3.90
N ILE A 292 12.54 22.28 -2.60
CA ILE A 292 12.18 21.10 -1.79
C ILE A 292 10.66 21.03 -1.55
N ILE A 293 9.98 22.16 -1.31
CA ILE A 293 8.52 22.20 -1.14
C ILE A 293 7.83 21.76 -2.43
N THR A 294 8.24 22.32 -3.58
CA THR A 294 7.63 21.96 -4.86
C THR A 294 7.95 20.52 -5.26
N ALA A 295 9.16 20.01 -4.96
CA ALA A 295 9.51 18.61 -5.14
C ALA A 295 8.60 17.68 -4.33
N LEU A 296 8.38 17.95 -3.04
CA LEU A 296 7.49 17.12 -2.19
C LEU A 296 6.09 16.97 -2.80
N ARG A 297 5.51 18.09 -3.25
CA ARG A 297 4.18 18.11 -3.87
C ARG A 297 4.14 17.41 -5.23
N ARG A 298 5.15 17.63 -6.08
CA ARG A 298 5.22 17.02 -7.42
C ARG A 298 5.49 15.52 -7.36
N ILE A 299 6.28 15.06 -6.40
CA ILE A 299 6.56 13.64 -6.19
C ILE A 299 5.28 12.91 -5.81
N GLU A 300 4.46 13.46 -4.91
CA GLU A 300 3.19 12.86 -4.51
C GLU A 300 2.22 12.69 -5.69
N LEU A 301 2.00 13.75 -6.47
CA LEU A 301 1.17 13.66 -7.68
C LEU A 301 1.79 12.73 -8.73
N GLY A 302 3.12 12.80 -8.91
CA GLY A 302 3.85 11.94 -9.82
C GLY A 302 3.75 10.46 -9.47
N ASP A 303 3.78 10.12 -8.17
CA ASP A 303 3.63 8.76 -7.66
C ASP A 303 2.19 8.26 -7.84
N ALA A 304 1.19 9.10 -7.54
CA ALA A 304 -0.20 8.81 -7.84
C ALA A 304 -0.43 8.53 -9.34
N ALA A 305 0.14 9.36 -10.22
CA ALA A 305 0.10 9.17 -11.66
C ALA A 305 0.77 7.87 -12.10
N TYR A 306 1.89 7.51 -11.47
CA TYR A 306 2.61 6.28 -11.76
C TYR A 306 1.80 5.05 -11.34
N HIS A 307 1.20 5.05 -10.16
CA HIS A 307 0.30 3.98 -9.71
C HIS A 307 -0.92 3.82 -10.62
N GLN A 308 -1.55 4.92 -11.03
CA GLN A 308 -2.67 4.89 -11.97
C GLN A 308 -2.23 4.33 -13.34
N LEU A 309 -1.07 4.74 -13.84
CA LEU A 309 -0.48 4.18 -15.05
C LEU A 309 -0.28 2.67 -14.94
N LEU A 310 0.32 2.17 -13.85
CA LEU A 310 0.53 0.74 -13.66
C LEU A 310 -0.78 -0.05 -13.67
N ASN A 311 -1.84 0.49 -13.08
CA ASN A 311 -3.17 -0.12 -13.12
C ASN A 311 -3.71 -0.21 -14.56
N HIS A 312 -3.59 0.87 -15.35
CA HIS A 312 -3.98 0.86 -16.76
C HIS A 312 -3.15 -0.13 -17.59
N LEU A 313 -1.83 -0.21 -17.33
CA LEU A 313 -0.95 -1.17 -18.00
C LEU A 313 -1.29 -2.62 -17.64
N GLY A 314 -1.81 -2.88 -16.44
CA GLY A 314 -2.35 -4.17 -16.04
C GLY A 314 -3.50 -4.61 -16.96
N GLY A 315 -4.52 -3.75 -17.15
CA GLY A 315 -5.64 -4.04 -18.06
C GLY A 315 -5.20 -4.21 -19.52
N LEU A 316 -4.27 -3.37 -19.99
CA LEU A 316 -3.70 -3.51 -21.34
C LEU A 316 -2.91 -4.82 -21.52
N ALA A 317 -2.24 -5.29 -20.48
CA ALA A 317 -1.48 -6.55 -20.52
C ALA A 317 -2.40 -7.77 -20.72
N GLU A 318 -3.64 -7.73 -20.20
CA GLU A 318 -4.66 -8.77 -20.45
C GLU A 318 -5.03 -8.86 -21.94
N GLU A 319 -5.04 -7.71 -22.64
CA GLU A 319 -5.20 -7.61 -24.10
C GLU A 319 -3.90 -7.89 -24.88
N SER A 320 -2.84 -8.35 -24.22
CA SER A 320 -1.50 -8.54 -24.79
C SER A 320 -0.86 -7.26 -25.38
N LYS A 321 -1.28 -6.09 -24.91
CA LYS A 321 -0.72 -4.77 -25.25
C LYS A 321 0.26 -4.32 -24.18
N VAL A 322 1.44 -3.82 -24.58
CA VAL A 322 2.48 -3.36 -23.66
C VAL A 322 3.09 -2.03 -24.09
N ALA A 323 3.51 -1.22 -23.14
CA ALA A 323 4.26 -0.01 -23.43
C ALA A 323 5.71 -0.34 -23.81
N GLN A 324 6.26 0.31 -24.84
CA GLN A 324 7.70 0.24 -25.10
C GLN A 324 8.49 1.14 -24.16
N ASN A 325 7.89 2.27 -23.76
CA ASN A 325 8.47 3.26 -22.86
C ASN A 325 7.37 3.89 -21.98
N ILE A 326 7.32 3.53 -20.70
CA ILE A 326 6.26 3.98 -19.79
C ILE A 326 6.37 5.46 -19.40
N TYR A 327 7.52 6.11 -19.53
CA TYR A 327 7.72 7.46 -18.99
C TYR A 327 6.96 8.52 -19.79
N SER A 328 6.80 8.32 -21.09
CA SER A 328 5.91 9.16 -21.90
C SER A 328 4.45 9.02 -21.47
N LEU A 329 3.98 7.79 -21.21
CA LEU A 329 2.62 7.51 -20.72
C LEU A 329 2.41 8.03 -19.28
N HIS A 330 3.46 8.01 -18.45
CA HIS A 330 3.47 8.58 -17.11
C HIS A 330 3.28 10.10 -17.17
N THR A 331 3.95 10.79 -18.09
CA THR A 331 3.73 12.21 -18.35
C THR A 331 2.28 12.49 -18.78
N GLU A 332 1.72 11.72 -19.71
CA GLU A 332 0.30 11.85 -20.10
C GLU A 332 -0.66 11.65 -18.93
N THR A 333 -0.32 10.74 -18.01
CA THR A 333 -1.13 10.45 -16.82
C THR A 333 -1.04 11.59 -15.80
N MET A 334 0.14 12.20 -15.64
CA MET A 334 0.30 13.42 -14.83
C MET A 334 -0.49 14.60 -15.40
N TYR A 335 -0.46 14.83 -16.72
CA TYR A 335 -1.27 15.86 -17.37
C TYR A 335 -2.77 15.66 -17.11
N ARG A 336 -3.23 14.41 -17.20
CA ARG A 336 -4.62 14.06 -16.95
C ARG A 336 -5.02 14.32 -15.49
N LEU A 337 -4.25 13.81 -14.53
CA LEU A 337 -4.51 14.05 -13.11
C LEU A 337 -4.47 15.54 -12.76
N ALA A 338 -3.54 16.29 -13.35
CA ALA A 338 -3.50 17.73 -13.16
C ALA A 338 -4.77 18.41 -13.69
N SER A 339 -5.22 18.04 -14.89
CA SER A 339 -6.48 18.55 -15.46
C SER A 339 -7.71 18.17 -14.64
N GLU A 340 -7.78 16.95 -14.11
CA GLU A 340 -8.91 16.48 -13.29
C GLU A 340 -9.01 17.21 -11.94
N ASN A 341 -7.88 17.72 -11.43
CA ASN A 341 -7.79 18.40 -10.14
C ASN A 341 -7.65 19.93 -10.27
N ASP A 342 -7.84 20.48 -11.47
CA ASP A 342 -7.68 21.92 -11.76
C ASP A 342 -6.29 22.45 -11.33
N ILE A 343 -5.25 21.69 -11.65
CA ILE A 343 -3.85 22.00 -11.35
C ILE A 343 -3.16 22.52 -12.62
N ASP A 344 -2.53 23.69 -12.51
CA ASP A 344 -1.79 24.30 -13.61
C ASP A 344 -0.55 23.50 -14.00
N MET A 345 -0.25 23.49 -15.30
CA MET A 345 0.97 22.87 -15.86
C MET A 345 1.94 23.96 -16.33
N VAL A 346 3.17 23.95 -15.79
CA VAL A 346 4.25 24.87 -16.18
C VAL A 346 5.46 24.04 -16.60
N ASN A 347 5.97 24.29 -17.81
CA ASN A 347 7.09 23.53 -18.41
C ASN A 347 6.87 22.00 -18.41
N GLY A 348 5.61 21.58 -18.51
CA GLY A 348 5.21 20.17 -18.52
C GLY A 348 5.22 19.47 -17.17
N LEU A 349 5.26 20.22 -16.06
CA LEU A 349 5.13 19.70 -14.70
C LEU A 349 3.98 20.40 -13.95
N PRO A 350 3.28 19.70 -13.05
CA PRO A 350 2.18 20.28 -12.28
C PRO A 350 2.68 21.30 -11.25
N VAL A 351 1.92 22.37 -11.04
CA VAL A 351 2.22 23.42 -10.05
C VAL A 351 1.11 23.47 -9.02
N LEU A 352 1.42 23.00 -7.80
CA LEU A 352 0.44 22.87 -6.73
C LEU A 352 0.60 24.02 -5.73
N ASN A 353 -0.48 24.78 -5.53
CA ASN A 353 -0.55 25.76 -4.45
C ASN A 353 -0.84 25.09 -3.08
N ASP A 354 -0.77 25.85 -1.99
CA ASP A 354 -0.94 25.33 -0.62
C ASP A 354 -2.33 24.67 -0.43
N GLU A 355 -3.38 25.21 -1.06
CA GLU A 355 -4.74 24.67 -0.99
C GLU A 355 -4.86 23.35 -1.77
N GLN A 356 -4.32 23.27 -2.98
CA GLN A 356 -4.33 22.05 -3.80
C GLN A 356 -3.50 20.93 -3.15
N ALA A 357 -2.30 21.24 -2.64
CA ALA A 357 -1.45 20.28 -1.96
C ALA A 357 -2.12 19.69 -0.71
N SER A 358 -2.79 20.52 0.09
CA SER A 358 -3.55 20.06 1.26
C SER A 358 -4.80 19.25 0.91
N LYS A 359 -5.43 19.49 -0.25
CA LYS A 359 -6.56 18.71 -0.76
C LYS A 359 -6.18 17.32 -1.27
N LEU A 360 -4.99 17.16 -1.86
CA LEU A 360 -4.51 15.85 -2.34
C LEU A 360 -4.18 14.88 -1.19
N VAL A 361 -3.77 15.41 -0.04
CA VAL A 361 -3.51 14.64 1.19
C VAL A 361 -4.81 14.28 1.94
N ALA A 362 -5.94 14.86 1.54
CA ALA A 362 -7.24 14.88 2.22
C ALA A 362 -7.20 15.43 3.68
N PRO A 363 -8.10 16.36 4.03
CA PRO A 363 -8.32 16.74 5.42
C PRO A 363 -9.26 15.71 6.06
N ASN A 364 -8.74 14.51 6.33
CA ASN A 364 -9.42 13.60 7.25
C ASN A 364 -9.62 14.37 8.57
N ARG A 365 -10.84 14.35 9.11
CA ARG A 365 -11.15 15.08 10.35
C ARG A 365 -10.42 14.44 11.51
N VAL A 366 -10.13 13.14 11.41
CA VAL A 366 -9.36 12.37 12.38
C VAL A 366 -7.89 12.35 11.94
N ASN A 367 -7.06 13.08 12.67
CA ASN A 367 -5.62 13.06 12.47
C ASN A 367 -4.96 12.42 13.69
N TYR A 368 -3.91 11.63 13.53
CA TYR A 368 -3.16 11.13 14.68
C TYR A 368 -1.68 11.09 14.36
N GLN A 369 -0.87 11.36 15.38
CA GLN A 369 0.55 11.13 15.25
C GLN A 369 0.80 9.63 15.31
N ASP A 370 1.07 9.03 14.17
CA ASP A 370 1.52 7.65 14.14
C ASP A 370 2.91 7.56 14.78
N GLN A 371 2.94 7.08 16.03
CA GLN A 371 4.18 6.86 16.78
C GLN A 371 5.06 5.79 16.13
N TRP A 372 4.49 4.99 15.22
CA TRP A 372 5.14 3.95 14.45
C TRP A 372 5.52 4.39 13.03
N SER A 373 5.17 5.62 12.63
CA SER A 373 5.66 6.18 11.37
C SER A 373 7.10 6.65 11.51
N SER A 374 7.94 6.20 10.58
CA SER A 374 9.35 6.59 10.43
C SER A 374 9.51 7.96 9.75
N HIS A 375 8.47 8.46 9.09
CA HIS A 375 8.46 9.74 8.38
C HIS A 375 7.42 10.71 8.97
N PRO A 376 7.74 12.01 9.10
CA PRO A 376 6.78 13.04 9.48
C PRO A 376 5.80 13.31 8.33
N SER A 377 4.69 14.00 8.61
CA SER A 377 3.74 14.36 7.55
C SER A 377 4.35 15.40 6.61
N GLN A 378 3.85 15.46 5.37
CA GLN A 378 4.31 16.47 4.40
C GLN A 378 4.12 17.90 4.92
N ALA A 379 2.99 18.19 5.58
CA ALA A 379 2.74 19.49 6.19
C ALA A 379 3.79 19.85 7.28
N GLU A 380 4.18 18.88 8.11
CA GLU A 380 5.24 19.08 9.11
C GLU A 380 6.60 19.37 8.45
N ARG A 381 6.92 18.67 7.36
CA ARG A 381 8.16 18.89 6.59
C ARG A 381 8.20 20.26 5.93
N GLU A 382 7.11 20.67 5.27
CA GLU A 382 7.00 21.99 4.68
C GLU A 382 7.14 23.11 5.72
N LEU A 383 6.52 22.95 6.90
CA LEU A 383 6.69 23.88 8.02
C LEU A 383 8.15 23.97 8.48
N ASN A 384 8.84 22.83 8.59
CA ASN A 384 10.26 22.80 8.93
C ASN A 384 11.12 23.51 7.86
N VAL A 385 10.87 23.28 6.57
CA VAL A 385 11.56 23.98 5.49
C VAL A 385 11.31 25.49 5.54
N ARG A 386 10.05 25.91 5.72
CA ARG A 386 9.66 27.33 5.77
C ARG A 386 10.26 28.08 6.96
N SER A 387 10.80 27.38 7.96
CA SER A 387 11.51 28.01 9.09
C SER A 387 12.84 28.66 8.69
N VAL A 388 13.38 28.32 7.51
CA VAL A 388 14.65 28.85 7.00
C VAL A 388 14.44 29.61 5.70
N THR A 389 14.79 30.90 5.70
CA THR A 389 14.76 31.73 4.50
C THR A 389 16.00 31.49 3.64
N ALA A 390 15.88 30.66 2.62
CA ALA A 390 16.94 30.39 1.64
C ALA A 390 16.37 30.50 0.22
N PHE A 391 16.65 31.63 -0.44
CA PHE A 391 16.22 31.88 -1.81
C PHE A 391 17.31 31.48 -2.80
N CYS A 392 16.89 30.77 -3.85
CA CYS A 392 17.69 30.49 -5.03
C CYS A 392 16.78 30.55 -6.26
N THR A 393 17.30 31.05 -7.38
CA THR A 393 16.56 31.01 -8.66
C THR A 393 16.48 29.55 -9.13
N PRO A 394 15.28 28.97 -9.29
CA PRO A 394 15.14 27.60 -9.76
C PRO A 394 15.60 27.42 -11.21
N ASP A 395 16.25 26.30 -11.49
CA ASP A 395 16.49 25.79 -12.83
C ASP A 395 15.35 24.84 -13.21
N GLU A 396 14.47 25.34 -14.08
CA GLU A 396 13.28 24.62 -14.54
C GLU A 396 13.57 23.58 -15.65
N SER A 397 14.84 23.38 -16.02
CA SER A 397 15.20 22.38 -17.03
C SER A 397 14.95 20.96 -16.51
N SER A 398 14.79 20.00 -17.44
CA SER A 398 14.56 18.61 -17.07
C SER A 398 15.82 17.93 -16.52
N PRO A 399 15.73 17.13 -15.44
CA PRO A 399 16.86 16.33 -14.96
C PRO A 399 17.27 15.23 -15.95
N TRP A 400 16.43 14.90 -16.94
CA TRP A 400 16.81 14.02 -18.05
C TRP A 400 18.06 14.50 -18.80
N ASN A 401 18.38 15.80 -18.75
CA ASN A 401 19.61 16.38 -19.31
C ASN A 401 20.90 15.85 -18.64
N LEU A 402 20.81 15.27 -17.43
CA LEU A 402 21.94 14.65 -16.74
C LEU A 402 22.27 13.24 -17.26
N PHE A 403 21.33 12.61 -17.98
CA PHE A 403 21.45 11.23 -18.43
C PHE A 403 21.92 11.17 -19.88
N SER A 404 22.92 10.34 -20.14
CA SER A 404 23.34 9.96 -21.49
C SER A 404 22.38 8.90 -22.02
N SER A 405 21.80 9.17 -23.20
CA SER A 405 20.82 8.28 -23.86
C SER A 405 19.64 7.88 -22.96
N PRO A 406 18.87 8.84 -22.41
CA PRO A 406 17.81 8.58 -21.42
C PRO A 406 16.77 7.58 -21.93
N GLU A 407 16.38 7.65 -23.21
CA GLU A 407 15.40 6.75 -23.81
C GLU A 407 15.82 5.27 -23.75
N TYR A 408 17.12 4.99 -23.83
CA TYR A 408 17.64 3.62 -23.72
C TYR A 408 17.44 3.05 -22.31
N LEU A 409 17.74 3.84 -21.27
CA LEU A 409 17.50 3.47 -19.88
C LEU A 409 16.00 3.31 -19.59
N GLN A 410 15.19 4.22 -20.12
CA GLN A 410 13.73 4.20 -19.99
C GLN A 410 13.13 2.89 -20.55
N LYS A 411 13.52 2.50 -21.78
CA LYS A 411 13.07 1.25 -22.41
C LYS A 411 13.57 0.01 -21.65
N GLN A 412 14.81 0.03 -21.17
CA GLN A 412 15.35 -1.07 -20.36
C GLN A 412 14.59 -1.28 -19.05
N LEU A 413 14.30 -0.21 -18.32
CA LEU A 413 13.54 -0.30 -17.07
C LEU A 413 12.07 -0.67 -17.33
N THR A 414 11.48 -0.17 -18.41
CA THR A 414 10.16 -0.61 -18.88
C THR A 414 10.14 -2.12 -19.11
N SER A 415 11.17 -2.68 -19.76
CA SER A 415 11.22 -4.13 -20.00
C SER A 415 11.34 -4.95 -18.70
N ARG A 416 12.03 -4.42 -17.68
CA ARG A 416 12.14 -5.06 -16.35
C ARG A 416 10.84 -4.95 -15.55
N LEU A 417 10.05 -3.89 -15.75
CA LEU A 417 8.73 -3.76 -15.13
C LEU A 417 7.81 -4.91 -15.57
N TYR A 418 7.87 -5.30 -16.84
CA TYR A 418 7.13 -6.45 -17.38
C TYR A 418 7.77 -7.81 -17.09
N ALA A 419 8.93 -7.87 -16.39
CA ALA A 419 9.58 -9.14 -16.09
C ALA A 419 8.75 -9.93 -15.06
N GLY A 420 8.15 -11.04 -15.50
CA GLY A 420 7.27 -11.86 -14.67
C GLY A 420 5.77 -11.60 -14.89
N VAL A 421 5.39 -10.68 -15.78
CA VAL A 421 3.98 -10.52 -16.20
C VAL A 421 3.66 -11.58 -17.26
N GLU A 422 2.72 -12.48 -16.94
CA GLU A 422 2.21 -13.46 -17.90
C GLU A 422 1.21 -12.79 -18.84
N LEU A 423 1.56 -12.68 -20.13
CA LEU A 423 0.64 -12.18 -21.15
C LEU A 423 -0.30 -13.32 -21.58
N THR A 424 -1.60 -13.04 -21.63
CA THR A 424 -2.66 -13.97 -22.06
C THR A 424 -2.33 -14.69 -23.35
N ASN A 425 -1.71 -13.99 -24.32
CA ASN A 425 -1.12 -14.60 -25.50
C ASN A 425 0.18 -13.88 -25.90
N SER A 426 1.32 -14.43 -25.49
CA SER A 426 2.64 -13.88 -25.79
C SER A 426 2.95 -13.79 -27.30
N ALA A 427 2.27 -14.57 -28.15
CA ALA A 427 2.46 -14.54 -29.60
C ALA A 427 1.80 -13.32 -30.28
N THR A 428 0.84 -12.66 -29.61
CA THR A 428 0.11 -11.48 -30.11
C THR A 428 0.53 -10.18 -29.42
N LYS A 429 1.73 -10.14 -28.85
CA LYS A 429 2.26 -8.96 -28.16
C LYS A 429 2.29 -7.75 -29.09
N GLN A 430 1.53 -6.70 -28.75
CA GLN A 430 1.52 -5.42 -29.45
C GLN A 430 2.14 -4.33 -28.57
N PHE A 431 3.00 -3.49 -29.16
CA PHE A 431 3.48 -2.30 -28.48
C PHE A 431 2.49 -1.15 -28.68
N ILE A 432 2.23 -0.40 -27.61
CA ILE A 432 1.41 0.82 -27.65
C ILE A 432 2.26 2.08 -27.47
N ASP A 433 1.82 3.16 -28.10
CA ASP A 433 2.36 4.51 -27.91
C ASP A 433 1.46 5.39 -27.00
N SER A 434 1.87 6.63 -26.76
CA SER A 434 1.11 7.58 -25.93
C SER A 434 -0.28 7.90 -26.51
N THR A 435 -0.44 7.93 -27.83
CA THR A 435 -1.73 8.25 -28.47
C THR A 435 -2.72 7.11 -28.29
N GLU A 436 -2.28 5.88 -28.50
CA GLU A 436 -3.08 4.68 -28.23
C GLU A 436 -3.42 4.56 -26.74
N TYR A 437 -2.45 4.85 -25.85
CA TYR A 437 -2.68 4.87 -24.41
C TYR A 437 -3.73 5.91 -24.01
N VAL A 438 -3.59 7.16 -24.45
CA VAL A 438 -4.56 8.23 -24.13
C VAL A 438 -5.95 7.86 -24.64
N ALA A 439 -6.05 7.31 -25.84
CA ALA A 439 -7.32 6.83 -26.40
C ALA A 439 -7.93 5.70 -25.53
N TYR A 440 -7.12 4.73 -25.10
CA TYR A 440 -7.55 3.66 -24.20
C TYR A 440 -8.09 4.23 -22.88
N VAL A 441 -7.33 5.08 -22.19
CA VAL A 441 -7.77 5.63 -20.90
C VAL A 441 -9.00 6.53 -21.07
N THR A 442 -9.06 7.33 -22.14
CA THR A 442 -10.26 8.15 -22.42
C THR A 442 -11.48 7.27 -22.69
N ALA A 443 -11.34 6.17 -23.42
CA ALA A 443 -12.43 5.22 -23.62
C ALA A 443 -12.86 4.54 -22.32
N GLN A 444 -11.91 4.15 -21.46
CA GLN A 444 -12.20 3.61 -20.13
C GLN A 444 -12.97 4.62 -19.27
N ILE A 445 -12.51 5.87 -19.22
CA ILE A 445 -13.21 6.94 -18.49
C ILE A 445 -14.60 7.16 -19.07
N GLN A 446 -14.77 7.28 -20.39
CA GLN A 446 -16.09 7.46 -21.00
C GLN A 446 -17.06 6.31 -20.69
N ARG A 447 -16.54 5.08 -20.55
CA ARG A 447 -17.35 3.92 -20.14
C ARG A 447 -17.76 3.99 -18.67
N THR A 448 -16.89 4.52 -17.80
CA THR A 448 -17.16 4.61 -16.35
C THR A 448 -17.82 5.92 -15.92
N GLN A 449 -17.71 6.98 -16.73
CA GLN A 449 -18.21 8.33 -16.42
C GLN A 449 -19.70 8.38 -16.74
N LEU A 450 -20.47 8.72 -15.71
CA LEU A 450 -21.91 8.95 -15.82
C LEU A 450 -22.19 10.30 -16.48
N PRO A 451 -23.40 10.53 -17.02
CA PRO A 451 -23.71 11.76 -17.75
C PRO A 451 -23.42 13.04 -16.94
N ASP A 452 -22.70 14.00 -17.57
CA ASP A 452 -22.26 15.25 -16.93
C ASP A 452 -23.41 16.11 -16.39
N CYS A 453 -24.63 15.93 -16.90
CA CYS A 453 -25.82 16.63 -16.40
C CYS A 453 -26.11 16.34 -14.91
N TYR A 454 -25.57 15.24 -14.37
CA TYR A 454 -25.69 14.89 -12.96
C TYR A 454 -24.56 15.41 -12.08
N ARG A 455 -23.53 16.06 -12.66
CA ARG A 455 -22.40 16.69 -11.95
C ARG A 455 -21.76 15.80 -10.88
N GLY A 456 -21.65 14.51 -11.17
CA GLY A 456 -21.09 13.49 -10.27
C GLY A 456 -21.97 13.10 -9.09
N PHE A 457 -23.27 13.46 -9.10
CA PHE A 457 -24.23 13.02 -8.10
C PHE A 457 -24.21 11.49 -7.99
N TYR A 458 -24.26 10.77 -9.11
CA TYR A 458 -24.30 9.31 -9.13
C TYR A 458 -22.92 8.59 -9.17
N ASP A 459 -21.81 9.32 -9.14
CA ASP A 459 -20.49 8.71 -9.31
C ASP A 459 -20.14 7.76 -8.15
N GLN A 460 -19.59 6.59 -8.49
CA GLN A 460 -19.04 5.59 -7.55
C GLN A 460 -19.98 5.19 -6.39
N ARG A 461 -21.30 5.13 -6.62
CA ARG A 461 -22.27 4.81 -5.55
C ARG A 461 -23.37 3.85 -5.98
N LEU A 462 -23.91 3.16 -4.98
CA LEU A 462 -25.18 2.43 -5.04
C LEU A 462 -26.32 3.34 -4.56
N LEU A 463 -27.55 3.10 -5.04
CA LEU A 463 -28.75 3.82 -4.58
C LEU A 463 -29.22 3.33 -3.21
N PHE A 464 -29.76 4.24 -2.40
CA PHE A 464 -30.54 3.88 -1.22
C PHE A 464 -31.82 3.15 -1.63
N ASN A 465 -32.18 2.13 -0.85
CA ASN A 465 -33.38 1.35 -1.12
C ASN A 465 -34.65 2.16 -0.79
N PHE A 466 -35.59 2.20 -1.72
CA PHE A 466 -36.93 2.77 -1.55
C PHE A 466 -37.94 2.03 -2.44
N ASP A 467 -39.23 2.15 -2.15
CA ASP A 467 -40.28 1.60 -3.03
C ASP A 467 -40.61 2.61 -4.15
N PRO A 468 -40.21 2.34 -5.41
CA PRO A 468 -40.42 3.29 -6.51
C PRO A 468 -41.90 3.53 -6.82
N VAL A 469 -42.81 2.59 -6.51
CA VAL A 469 -44.25 2.77 -6.73
C VAL A 469 -44.82 3.75 -5.70
N ILE A 470 -44.43 3.59 -4.43
CA ILE A 470 -44.87 4.50 -3.35
C ILE A 470 -44.28 5.90 -3.57
N VAL A 471 -42.98 5.98 -3.82
CA VAL A 471 -42.28 7.26 -4.00
C VAL A 471 -42.81 8.00 -5.24
N ALA A 472 -43.12 7.30 -6.34
CA ALA A 472 -43.71 7.90 -7.55
C ALA A 472 -45.07 8.56 -7.30
N GLN A 473 -45.82 8.09 -6.30
CA GLN A 473 -47.13 8.63 -5.94
C GLN A 473 -47.06 9.80 -4.95
N SER A 474 -45.88 10.09 -4.40
CA SER A 474 -45.71 11.16 -3.43
C SER A 474 -46.01 12.54 -4.05
N THR A 475 -46.78 13.35 -3.32
CA THR A 475 -47.14 14.72 -3.70
C THR A 475 -46.24 15.78 -3.06
N THR A 476 -45.17 15.38 -2.37
CA THR A 476 -44.19 16.32 -1.82
C THR A 476 -43.54 17.15 -2.93
N PHE A 477 -43.10 18.36 -2.58
CA PHE A 477 -42.34 19.21 -3.50
C PHE A 477 -41.15 18.45 -4.11
N ILE A 478 -40.89 18.67 -5.39
CA ILE A 478 -39.75 18.08 -6.12
C ILE A 478 -38.81 19.24 -6.44
N PRO A 479 -37.57 19.23 -5.90
CA PRO A 479 -36.57 20.22 -6.24
C PRO A 479 -36.22 20.17 -7.74
N ASP A 480 -35.72 21.29 -8.28
CA ASP A 480 -35.24 21.32 -9.66
C ASP A 480 -33.89 20.61 -9.83
N SER A 481 -33.47 20.40 -11.08
CA SER A 481 -32.21 19.72 -11.40
C SER A 481 -30.98 20.47 -10.89
N GLU A 482 -31.03 21.81 -10.83
CA GLU A 482 -29.89 22.60 -10.35
C GLU A 482 -29.67 22.42 -8.85
N THR A 483 -30.76 22.22 -8.09
CA THR A 483 -30.74 21.94 -6.66
C THR A 483 -30.32 20.48 -6.39
N LEU A 484 -30.90 19.52 -7.11
CA LEU A 484 -30.63 18.08 -6.93
C LEU A 484 -29.18 17.74 -7.31
N PHE A 485 -28.74 18.19 -8.46
CA PHE A 485 -27.41 17.90 -9.02
C PHE A 485 -26.44 19.07 -8.80
N SER A 486 -26.55 19.73 -7.65
CA SER A 486 -25.72 20.88 -7.27
C SER A 486 -24.29 20.48 -6.89
N ASP A 487 -23.34 21.41 -7.03
CA ASP A 487 -21.97 21.25 -6.51
C ASP A 487 -21.96 21.11 -4.97
N GLU A 488 -22.96 21.68 -4.29
CA GLU A 488 -23.17 21.53 -2.85
C GLU A 488 -23.46 20.08 -2.48
N ASN A 489 -24.40 19.42 -3.16
CA ASN A 489 -24.66 17.99 -2.95
C ASN A 489 -23.44 17.12 -3.28
N ARG A 490 -22.64 17.47 -4.31
CA ARG A 490 -21.37 16.78 -4.58
C ARG A 490 -20.39 16.91 -3.40
N ALA A 491 -20.23 18.12 -2.86
CA ALA A 491 -19.34 18.37 -1.72
C ALA A 491 -19.80 17.65 -0.45
N LEU A 492 -21.09 17.71 -0.12
CA LEU A 492 -21.69 17.00 1.01
C LEU A 492 -21.51 15.48 0.90
N ARG A 493 -21.57 14.93 -0.33
CA ARG A 493 -21.36 13.50 -0.56
C ARG A 493 -19.91 13.10 -0.32
N LYS A 494 -18.96 13.90 -0.84
CA LYS A 494 -17.53 13.69 -0.59
C LYS A 494 -17.23 13.73 0.92
N GLN A 495 -17.85 14.66 1.64
CA GLN A 495 -17.73 14.74 3.09
C GLN A 495 -18.32 13.51 3.80
N LEU A 496 -19.48 13.01 3.37
CA LEU A 496 -20.07 11.78 3.93
C LEU A 496 -19.13 10.57 3.74
N PHE A 497 -18.48 10.45 2.58
CA PHE A 497 -17.51 9.38 2.32
C PHE A 497 -16.29 9.50 3.24
N SER A 498 -15.69 10.69 3.32
CA SER A 498 -14.58 10.96 4.25
C SER A 498 -14.96 10.68 5.71
N ASN A 499 -16.18 11.01 6.13
CA ASN A 499 -16.67 10.66 7.47
C ASN A 499 -16.71 9.14 7.71
N TYR A 500 -17.01 8.31 6.71
CA TYR A 500 -16.94 6.85 6.85
C TYR A 500 -15.50 6.36 7.05
N GLU A 501 -14.53 6.95 6.34
CA GLU A 501 -13.10 6.65 6.49
C GLU A 501 -12.57 7.07 7.87
N ASP A 502 -12.93 8.26 8.33
CA ASP A 502 -12.63 8.78 9.66
C ASP A 502 -13.21 7.86 10.76
N ARG A 503 -14.44 7.36 10.56
CA ARG A 503 -15.08 6.42 11.50
C ARG A 503 -14.32 5.09 11.55
N ALA A 504 -13.97 4.54 10.40
CA ALA A 504 -13.16 3.32 10.31
C ALA A 504 -11.80 3.50 11.01
N THR A 505 -11.18 4.68 10.88
CA THR A 505 -9.93 5.03 11.56
C THR A 505 -10.11 5.05 13.08
N LEU A 506 -11.14 5.72 13.59
CA LEU A 506 -11.45 5.75 15.02
C LEU A 506 -11.79 4.36 15.58
N GLU A 507 -12.53 3.53 14.84
CA GLU A 507 -12.81 2.14 15.22
C GLU A 507 -11.53 1.31 15.33
N GLN A 508 -10.57 1.50 14.42
CA GLN A 508 -9.26 0.86 14.52
C GLN A 508 -8.43 1.36 15.71
N ILE A 509 -8.51 2.64 16.07
CA ILE A 509 -7.89 3.18 17.30
C ILE A 509 -8.55 2.56 18.54
N LYS A 510 -9.89 2.46 18.57
CA LYS A 510 -10.66 1.84 19.65
C LYS A 510 -10.31 0.36 19.82
N ALA A 511 -10.21 -0.37 18.71
CA ALA A 511 -9.80 -1.77 18.66
C ALA A 511 -8.31 -2.00 18.95
N LYS A 512 -7.53 -0.92 19.17
CA LYS A 512 -6.07 -0.94 19.37
C LYS A 512 -5.30 -1.56 18.21
N LYS A 513 -5.90 -1.60 17.01
CA LYS A 513 -5.21 -1.93 15.76
C LYS A 513 -4.28 -0.79 15.38
N ILE A 514 -4.74 0.46 15.52
CA ILE A 514 -3.89 1.66 15.47
C ILE A 514 -3.41 1.98 16.90
N GLN A 515 -2.10 1.97 17.09
CA GLN A 515 -1.47 2.20 18.39
C GLN A 515 -1.06 3.67 18.56
N THR A 516 -1.98 4.51 19.02
CA THR A 516 -1.71 5.91 19.39
C THR A 516 -2.17 6.23 20.82
N ARG A 517 -1.53 7.23 21.45
CA ARG A 517 -1.91 7.76 22.78
C ARG A 517 -3.01 8.81 22.70
N SER A 518 -3.02 9.58 21.61
CA SER A 518 -3.93 10.69 21.38
C SER A 518 -4.16 10.87 19.89
N PHE A 519 -5.29 11.42 19.53
CA PHE A 519 -5.63 11.82 18.16
C PHE A 519 -6.21 13.23 18.19
N ASP A 520 -6.22 13.88 17.04
CA ASP A 520 -6.90 15.12 16.77
C ASP A 520 -8.20 14.83 16.03
N PHE A 521 -9.27 15.51 16.41
CA PHE A 521 -10.54 15.49 15.70
C PHE A 521 -11.08 16.92 15.62
N ASP A 522 -11.31 17.41 14.40
CA ASP A 522 -11.71 18.81 14.13
C ASP A 522 -10.79 19.86 14.80
N GLY A 523 -9.46 19.62 14.80
CA GLY A 523 -8.47 20.52 15.37
C GLY A 523 -8.41 20.54 16.90
N LYS A 524 -9.11 19.61 17.56
CA LYS A 524 -9.05 19.39 19.01
C LYS A 524 -8.37 18.06 19.31
N LYS A 525 -7.47 18.07 20.29
CA LYS A 525 -6.77 16.88 20.74
C LYS A 525 -7.59 16.08 21.76
N TYR A 526 -7.70 14.77 21.52
CA TYR A 526 -8.37 13.76 22.34
C TYR A 526 -7.38 12.67 22.77
N ASP A 527 -7.54 12.14 23.97
CA ASP A 527 -6.82 10.94 24.42
C ASP A 527 -7.46 9.66 23.83
N GLN A 528 -6.71 8.57 23.72
CA GLN A 528 -7.21 7.29 23.17
C GLN A 528 -8.47 6.77 23.87
N ASN A 529 -8.64 7.03 25.17
CA ASN A 529 -9.83 6.64 25.92
C ASN A 529 -11.06 7.53 25.63
N GLN A 530 -10.91 8.61 24.88
CA GLN A 530 -11.97 9.53 24.47
C GLN A 530 -12.47 9.28 23.04
N VAL A 531 -12.03 8.19 22.38
CA VAL A 531 -12.45 7.83 21.02
C VAL A 531 -13.96 7.77 20.85
N ASP A 532 -14.69 7.28 21.86
CA ASP A 532 -16.16 7.20 21.82
C ASP A 532 -16.83 8.58 21.68
N ILE A 533 -16.20 9.67 22.16
CA ILE A 533 -16.74 11.02 22.01
C ILE A 533 -16.72 11.45 20.54
N ALA A 534 -15.58 11.25 19.87
CA ALA A 534 -15.43 11.58 18.45
C ALA A 534 -16.30 10.66 17.56
N LEU A 535 -16.37 9.36 17.89
CA LEU A 535 -17.25 8.41 17.19
C LEU A 535 -18.72 8.85 17.26
N ASN A 536 -19.21 9.30 18.41
CA ASN A 536 -20.60 9.73 18.55
C ASN A 536 -20.92 10.97 17.72
N ILE A 537 -20.00 11.95 17.65
CA ILE A 537 -20.17 13.14 16.81
C ILE A 537 -20.20 12.73 15.33
N LEU A 538 -19.22 11.93 14.92
CA LEU A 538 -19.09 11.50 13.53
C LEU A 538 -20.25 10.61 13.07
N GLN A 539 -20.77 9.77 13.96
CA GLN A 539 -21.93 8.92 13.70
C GLN A 539 -23.20 9.77 13.47
N ALA A 540 -23.40 10.84 14.24
CA ALA A 540 -24.52 11.77 14.01
C ALA A 540 -24.39 12.51 12.67
N ASP A 541 -23.18 12.91 12.27
CA ASP A 541 -22.91 13.54 10.98
C ASP A 541 -23.18 12.55 9.82
N ILE A 542 -22.76 11.29 9.98
CA ILE A 542 -23.02 10.21 9.01
C ILE A 542 -24.52 9.95 8.86
N GLU A 543 -25.27 9.87 9.96
CA GLU A 543 -26.71 9.65 9.95
C GLU A 543 -27.44 10.81 9.27
N THR A 544 -27.04 12.05 9.58
CA THR A 544 -27.57 13.26 8.93
C THR A 544 -27.30 13.25 7.43
N GLY A 545 -26.06 12.98 7.02
CA GLY A 545 -25.69 12.89 5.61
C GLY A 545 -26.42 11.75 4.88
N ARG A 546 -26.57 10.59 5.53
CA ARG A 546 -27.31 9.45 4.97
C ARG A 546 -28.78 9.80 4.74
N ALA A 547 -29.44 10.38 5.72
CA ALA A 547 -30.84 10.80 5.60
C ALA A 547 -31.03 11.84 4.49
N HIS A 548 -30.12 12.82 4.39
CA HIS A 548 -30.11 13.80 3.31
C HIS A 548 -30.03 13.14 1.93
N PHE A 549 -29.09 12.22 1.72
CA PHE A 549 -28.93 11.58 0.41
C PHE A 549 -30.00 10.54 0.09
N GLN A 550 -30.58 9.88 1.08
CA GLN A 550 -31.76 9.03 0.84
C GLN A 550 -32.92 9.88 0.30
N GLN A 551 -33.21 11.02 0.93
CA GLN A 551 -34.25 11.93 0.45
C GLN A 551 -33.90 12.50 -0.94
N ALA A 552 -32.65 12.92 -1.16
CA ALA A 552 -32.23 13.48 -2.44
C ALA A 552 -32.33 12.47 -3.59
N GLU A 553 -32.12 11.18 -3.32
CA GLU A 553 -32.27 10.11 -4.31
C GLU A 553 -33.74 9.79 -4.62
N GLU A 554 -34.61 9.79 -3.61
CA GLU A 554 -36.07 9.72 -3.80
C GLU A 554 -36.57 10.92 -4.62
N ASP A 555 -36.08 12.13 -4.33
CA ASP A 555 -36.42 13.35 -5.06
C ASP A 555 -35.92 13.31 -6.51
N ALA A 556 -34.69 12.84 -6.73
CA ALA A 556 -34.13 12.65 -8.07
C ALA A 556 -34.93 11.61 -8.88
N PHE A 557 -35.36 10.51 -8.25
CA PHE A 557 -36.26 9.55 -8.87
C PHE A 557 -37.59 10.20 -9.27
N ARG A 558 -38.21 10.99 -8.40
CA ARG A 558 -39.48 11.67 -8.70
C ARG A 558 -39.31 12.72 -9.82
N TRP A 559 -38.19 13.42 -9.83
CA TRP A 559 -37.83 14.35 -10.90
C TRP A 559 -37.74 13.63 -12.26
N HIS A 560 -37.04 12.50 -12.33
CA HIS A 560 -36.99 11.67 -13.53
C HIS A 560 -38.35 11.07 -13.89
N TYR A 561 -39.16 10.69 -12.90
CA TYR A 561 -40.49 10.12 -13.12
C TYR A 561 -41.44 11.12 -13.78
N GLN A 562 -41.41 12.40 -13.37
CA GLN A 562 -42.20 13.44 -14.02
C GLN A 562 -41.83 13.62 -15.50
N ARG A 563 -40.53 13.54 -15.84
CA ARG A 563 -40.07 13.55 -17.23
C ARG A 563 -40.48 12.28 -17.97
N ALA A 564 -40.31 11.12 -17.36
CA ALA A 564 -40.75 9.85 -17.94
C ALA A 564 -42.25 9.88 -18.29
N LEU A 565 -43.09 10.50 -17.45
CA LEU A 565 -44.52 10.66 -17.73
C LEU A 565 -44.82 11.51 -18.97
N THR A 566 -44.04 12.57 -19.25
CA THR A 566 -44.24 13.37 -20.49
C THR A 566 -43.94 12.55 -21.75
N HIS A 567 -43.07 11.55 -21.64
CA HIS A 567 -42.72 10.60 -22.71
C HIS A 567 -43.54 9.30 -22.67
N LYS A 568 -44.49 9.14 -21.74
CA LYS A 568 -45.26 7.89 -21.48
C LYS A 568 -44.38 6.68 -21.09
N LEU A 569 -43.26 6.94 -20.43
CA LEU A 569 -42.27 5.96 -19.97
C LEU A 569 -42.22 5.82 -18.43
N GLY A 570 -43.25 6.27 -17.71
CA GLY A 570 -43.29 6.19 -16.24
C GLY A 570 -43.16 4.76 -15.69
N ASP A 571 -43.92 3.82 -16.26
CA ASP A 571 -43.86 2.40 -15.87
C ASP A 571 -42.51 1.75 -16.20
N GLU A 572 -41.85 2.21 -17.27
CA GLU A 572 -40.51 1.76 -17.65
C GLU A 572 -39.47 2.18 -16.61
N LEU A 573 -39.53 3.43 -16.14
CA LEU A 573 -38.63 3.91 -15.09
C LEU A 573 -38.81 3.11 -13.79
N ILE A 574 -40.06 2.88 -13.37
CA ILE A 574 -40.36 2.05 -12.19
C ILE A 574 -39.75 0.66 -12.35
N ARG A 575 -39.95 0.00 -13.50
CA ARG A 575 -39.41 -1.34 -13.76
C ARG A 575 -37.89 -1.39 -13.69
N ARG A 576 -37.19 -0.40 -14.28
CA ARG A 576 -35.72 -0.33 -14.27
C ARG A 576 -35.16 -0.13 -12.86
N VAL A 577 -35.79 0.72 -12.04
CA VAL A 577 -35.40 0.92 -10.64
C VAL A 577 -35.68 -0.33 -9.80
N GLN A 578 -36.82 -1.00 -10.03
CA GLN A 578 -37.13 -2.27 -9.37
C GLN A 578 -36.11 -3.37 -9.72
N LEU A 579 -35.69 -3.45 -10.99
CA LEU A 579 -34.65 -4.40 -11.41
C LEU A 579 -33.33 -4.16 -10.65
N TYR A 580 -32.91 -2.89 -10.53
CA TYR A 580 -31.73 -2.54 -9.74
C TYR A 580 -31.84 -3.04 -8.29
N PHE A 581 -32.97 -2.78 -7.62
CA PHE A 581 -33.16 -3.21 -6.23
C PHE A 581 -33.32 -4.74 -6.07
N GLN A 582 -33.85 -5.43 -7.07
CA GLN A 582 -33.88 -6.90 -7.07
C GLN A 582 -32.47 -7.50 -7.11
N ILE A 583 -31.58 -6.93 -7.92
CA ILE A 583 -30.19 -7.38 -8.03
C ILE A 583 -29.41 -7.02 -6.76
N ASP A 584 -29.65 -5.84 -6.16
CA ASP A 584 -29.04 -5.47 -4.89
C ASP A 584 -29.42 -6.46 -3.77
N ALA A 585 -30.70 -6.79 -3.66
CA ALA A 585 -31.19 -7.76 -2.68
C ALA A 585 -30.62 -9.18 -2.91
N ASP A 586 -30.48 -9.59 -4.17
CA ASP A 586 -29.89 -10.87 -4.56
C ASP A 586 -28.37 -10.89 -4.23
N ARG A 587 -27.64 -9.80 -4.52
CA ARG A 587 -26.24 -9.63 -4.12
C ARG A 587 -26.08 -9.74 -2.59
N GLU A 588 -26.89 -9.03 -1.82
CA GLU A 588 -26.85 -9.09 -0.34
C GLU A 588 -27.16 -10.50 0.18
N THR A 589 -28.12 -11.18 -0.45
CA THR A 589 -28.44 -12.58 -0.13
C THR A 589 -27.24 -13.49 -0.33
N TYR A 590 -26.54 -13.41 -1.48
CA TYR A 590 -25.35 -14.21 -1.73
C TYR A 590 -24.17 -13.83 -0.83
N SER A 591 -23.97 -12.55 -0.51
CA SER A 591 -22.96 -12.11 0.47
C SER A 591 -23.21 -12.74 1.84
N HIS A 592 -24.45 -12.67 2.34
CA HIS A 592 -24.81 -13.29 3.62
C HIS A 592 -24.66 -14.82 3.58
N LEU A 593 -25.00 -15.46 2.46
CA LEU A 593 -24.78 -16.91 2.28
C LEU A 593 -23.30 -17.26 2.32
N LEU A 594 -22.44 -16.48 1.66
CA LEU A 594 -20.99 -16.70 1.66
C LEU A 594 -20.41 -16.55 3.07
N ASP A 595 -20.82 -15.53 3.82
CA ASP A 595 -20.40 -15.34 5.21
C ASP A 595 -20.82 -16.51 6.10
N THR A 596 -22.10 -16.90 6.01
CA THR A 596 -22.64 -18.05 6.74
C THR A 596 -21.90 -19.34 6.39
N TYR A 597 -21.62 -19.56 5.10
CA TYR A 597 -20.85 -20.71 4.62
C TYR A 597 -19.41 -20.66 5.17
N GLY A 598 -18.76 -19.50 5.14
CA GLY A 598 -17.40 -19.31 5.66
C GLY A 598 -17.30 -19.67 7.15
N GLU A 599 -18.28 -19.25 7.95
CA GLU A 599 -18.36 -19.65 9.36
C GLU A 599 -18.54 -21.16 9.53
N LEU A 600 -19.41 -21.78 8.73
CA LEU A 600 -19.61 -23.22 8.72
C LEU A 600 -18.33 -23.98 8.35
N MET A 601 -17.61 -23.53 7.33
CA MET A 601 -16.33 -24.10 6.89
C MET A 601 -15.27 -24.03 7.98
N LYS A 602 -15.17 -22.89 8.67
CA LYS A 602 -14.26 -22.71 9.80
C LYS A 602 -14.57 -23.69 10.93
N ASN A 603 -15.85 -23.79 11.30
CA ASN A 603 -16.31 -24.73 12.33
C ASN A 603 -16.03 -26.20 11.92
N ALA A 604 -16.27 -26.55 10.66
CA ALA A 604 -16.02 -27.90 10.14
C ALA A 604 -14.51 -28.25 10.11
N TYR A 605 -13.67 -27.28 9.74
CA TYR A 605 -12.21 -27.45 9.74
C TYR A 605 -11.66 -27.70 11.16
N ASP A 606 -12.14 -26.93 12.15
CA ASP A 606 -11.74 -27.12 13.56
C ASP A 606 -12.12 -28.53 14.07
N VAL A 607 -13.26 -29.07 13.65
CA VAL A 607 -13.70 -30.44 13.99
C VAL A 607 -12.85 -31.52 13.31
N LEU A 608 -12.41 -31.30 12.05
CA LEU A 608 -11.58 -32.25 11.32
C LEU A 608 -10.16 -32.36 11.91
N LYS A 609 -9.65 -31.28 12.51
CA LYS A 609 -8.35 -31.25 13.19
C LYS A 609 -8.29 -32.17 14.43
N ASP A 610 -9.44 -32.45 15.05
CA ASP A 610 -9.57 -33.26 16.26
C ASP A 610 -9.84 -34.76 16.00
N GLY A 611 -9.79 -35.20 14.72
CA GLY A 611 -9.50 -36.59 14.38
C GLY A 611 -10.67 -37.59 14.35
N ASN A 612 -11.82 -37.26 13.76
CA ASN A 612 -12.62 -38.18 12.90
C ASN A 612 -14.00 -37.61 12.57
N LYS A 613 -14.32 -37.52 11.26
CA LYS A 613 -15.63 -37.33 10.59
C LYS A 613 -16.55 -36.24 11.17
N ILE A 614 -17.11 -35.39 10.31
CA ILE A 614 -18.15 -34.43 10.68
C ILE A 614 -19.30 -35.21 11.36
N LYS A 615 -19.42 -35.11 12.70
CA LYS A 615 -20.42 -35.84 13.50
C LYS A 615 -21.83 -35.33 13.18
N HIS A 616 -22.83 -36.17 13.48
CA HIS A 616 -24.31 -36.06 13.37
C HIS A 616 -25.01 -34.73 13.79
N GLY A 617 -24.33 -33.60 13.92
CA GLY A 617 -24.92 -32.29 14.23
C GLY A 617 -24.85 -31.23 13.12
N MET A 618 -23.88 -31.34 12.19
CA MET A 618 -23.72 -30.36 11.09
C MET A 618 -24.59 -30.65 9.86
N SER A 619 -25.15 -31.86 9.74
CA SER A 619 -26.01 -32.21 8.59
C SER A 619 -27.17 -31.23 8.44
N GLY A 620 -27.87 -30.89 9.54
CA GLY A 620 -28.99 -29.96 9.49
C GLY A 620 -28.60 -28.53 9.07
N GLN A 621 -27.40 -28.05 9.45
CA GLN A 621 -26.90 -26.75 9.02
C GLN A 621 -26.53 -26.74 7.53
N ILE A 622 -26.00 -27.86 7.04
CA ILE A 622 -25.68 -28.05 5.61
C ILE A 622 -26.96 -28.18 4.79
N ASP A 623 -27.97 -28.89 5.30
CA ASP A 623 -29.28 -29.02 4.66
C ASP A 623 -29.98 -27.65 4.56
N GLU A 624 -29.97 -26.86 5.64
CA GLU A 624 -30.50 -25.49 5.64
C GLU A 624 -29.74 -24.58 4.66
N LEU A 625 -28.41 -24.69 4.61
CA LEU A 625 -27.59 -23.93 3.68
C LEU A 625 -27.82 -24.34 2.22
N ASN A 626 -27.93 -25.64 1.96
CA ASN A 626 -28.31 -26.18 0.65
C ASN A 626 -29.67 -25.62 0.21
N GLU A 627 -30.68 -25.65 1.10
CA GLU A 627 -32.00 -25.06 0.81
C GLU A 627 -31.91 -23.58 0.48
N LYS A 628 -31.19 -22.78 1.29
CA LYS A 628 -31.05 -21.34 1.03
C LYS A 628 -30.30 -21.04 -0.26
N ILE A 629 -29.25 -21.80 -0.60
CA ILE A 629 -28.53 -21.66 -1.88
C ILE A 629 -29.45 -22.02 -3.05
N GLN A 630 -30.22 -23.10 -2.96
CA GLN A 630 -31.16 -23.47 -4.02
C GLN A 630 -32.31 -22.47 -4.15
N GLN A 631 -32.77 -21.90 -3.03
CA GLN A 631 -33.76 -20.83 -3.03
C GLN A 631 -33.20 -19.58 -3.71
N ALA A 632 -32.03 -19.10 -3.30
CA ALA A 632 -31.37 -17.94 -3.90
C ALA A 632 -31.14 -18.16 -5.40
N TYR A 633 -30.63 -19.34 -5.79
CA TYR A 633 -30.48 -19.74 -7.19
C TYR A 633 -31.81 -19.66 -7.96
N GLY A 634 -32.90 -20.17 -7.39
CA GLY A 634 -34.24 -20.12 -7.98
C GLY A 634 -34.83 -18.71 -8.05
N ASP A 635 -34.55 -17.86 -7.06
CA ASP A 635 -34.97 -16.46 -7.06
C ASP A 635 -34.21 -15.66 -8.12
N SER A 636 -32.90 -15.90 -8.32
CA SER A 636 -32.14 -15.29 -9.41
C SER A 636 -32.65 -15.68 -10.81
N GLN A 637 -33.33 -16.82 -10.99
CA GLN A 637 -33.96 -17.20 -12.27
C GLN A 637 -35.18 -16.36 -12.62
N ARG A 638 -35.82 -15.73 -11.61
CA ARG A 638 -37.02 -14.91 -11.80
C ARG A 638 -36.69 -13.46 -12.16
N ILE A 639 -35.42 -13.06 -12.03
CA ILE A 639 -34.96 -11.71 -12.37
C ILE A 639 -34.82 -11.61 -13.89
N ASP A 640 -35.73 -10.85 -14.50
CA ASP A 640 -35.71 -10.58 -15.94
C ASP A 640 -34.67 -9.51 -16.26
N MET A 641 -33.60 -9.92 -16.94
CA MET A 641 -32.45 -9.08 -17.24
C MET A 641 -32.30 -8.88 -18.76
N PRO A 642 -32.04 -7.66 -19.23
CA PRO A 642 -31.76 -7.42 -20.64
C PRO A 642 -30.60 -8.29 -21.14
N THR A 643 -30.69 -8.76 -22.38
CA THR A 643 -29.68 -9.66 -22.99
C THR A 643 -28.27 -9.06 -23.02
N ARG A 644 -28.15 -7.72 -22.96
CA ARG A 644 -26.89 -7.00 -22.89
C ARG A 644 -27.05 -5.68 -22.14
N LEU A 645 -26.11 -5.37 -21.26
CA LEU A 645 -25.95 -4.06 -20.61
C LEU A 645 -24.48 -3.68 -20.67
N GLY A 646 -24.16 -2.62 -21.42
CA GLY A 646 -22.78 -2.24 -21.70
C GLY A 646 -21.98 -3.36 -22.37
N GLU A 647 -20.89 -3.79 -21.72
CA GLU A 647 -20.03 -4.90 -22.14
C GLU A 647 -20.48 -6.27 -21.60
N ASN A 648 -21.39 -6.29 -20.62
CA ASN A 648 -21.87 -7.52 -20.02
C ASN A 648 -22.96 -8.16 -20.89
N GLU A 649 -22.77 -9.45 -21.20
CA GLU A 649 -23.76 -10.25 -21.92
C GLU A 649 -24.47 -11.21 -20.96
N PHE A 650 -25.80 -11.15 -20.97
CA PHE A 650 -26.69 -11.99 -20.16
C PHE A 650 -27.53 -12.90 -21.05
N LYS A 651 -26.91 -13.47 -22.10
CA LYS A 651 -27.60 -14.26 -23.15
C LYS A 651 -28.43 -15.41 -22.60
N GLU A 652 -27.96 -16.03 -21.52
CA GLU A 652 -28.61 -17.17 -20.85
C GLU A 652 -29.38 -16.74 -19.58
N GLY A 653 -29.52 -15.43 -19.35
CA GLY A 653 -30.18 -14.83 -18.19
C GLY A 653 -29.25 -14.52 -17.01
N TYR A 654 -29.75 -13.76 -16.04
CA TYR A 654 -28.99 -13.32 -14.86
C TYR A 654 -28.47 -14.49 -14.02
N GLN A 655 -29.31 -15.50 -13.77
CA GLN A 655 -28.89 -16.69 -13.03
C GLN A 655 -27.72 -17.41 -13.69
N ALA A 656 -27.70 -17.56 -15.02
CA ALA A 656 -26.63 -18.26 -15.73
C ALA A 656 -25.31 -17.47 -15.69
N TYR A 657 -25.41 -16.14 -15.68
CA TYR A 657 -24.27 -15.25 -15.47
C TYR A 657 -23.66 -15.41 -14.07
N LEU A 658 -24.49 -15.51 -13.02
CA LEU A 658 -24.01 -15.80 -11.67
C LEU A 658 -23.46 -17.21 -11.55
N TRP A 659 -24.23 -18.20 -12.01
CA TRP A 659 -23.95 -19.63 -11.88
C TRP A 659 -23.79 -20.26 -13.25
N PRO A 660 -22.57 -20.25 -13.84
CA PRO A 660 -22.30 -20.96 -15.09
C PRO A 660 -22.60 -22.45 -15.00
N ASN A 661 -22.46 -23.03 -13.80
CA ASN A 661 -22.86 -24.39 -13.47
C ASN A 661 -23.85 -24.36 -12.31
N LYS A 662 -24.92 -25.15 -12.39
CA LYS A 662 -25.90 -25.26 -11.31
C LYS A 662 -25.22 -25.73 -10.00
N PRO A 663 -25.45 -25.05 -8.85
CA PRO A 663 -24.92 -25.48 -7.57
C PRO A 663 -25.39 -26.89 -7.25
N GLN A 664 -24.44 -27.78 -6.99
CA GLN A 664 -24.73 -29.13 -6.55
C GLN A 664 -24.87 -29.14 -5.02
N PRO A 665 -25.98 -29.65 -4.47
CA PRO A 665 -26.12 -29.79 -3.03
C PRO A 665 -25.06 -30.76 -2.48
N ILE A 666 -24.63 -30.52 -1.26
CA ILE A 666 -23.76 -31.46 -0.56
C ILE A 666 -24.62 -32.65 -0.11
N PHE A 667 -24.34 -33.85 -0.63
CA PHE A 667 -25.07 -35.07 -0.30
C PHE A 667 -24.14 -36.11 0.31
N GLY A 668 -24.46 -36.57 1.53
CA GLY A 668 -23.81 -37.73 2.15
C GLY A 668 -23.77 -37.66 3.67
N ASP A 669 -24.00 -38.80 4.32
CA ASP A 669 -23.64 -39.03 5.71
C ASP A 669 -22.55 -40.12 5.75
N PRO A 670 -21.27 -39.77 6.00
CA PRO A 670 -20.78 -38.46 6.41
C PRO A 670 -20.59 -37.48 5.24
N VAL A 671 -20.71 -36.19 5.55
CA VAL A 671 -20.48 -35.05 4.66
C VAL A 671 -19.06 -35.09 4.09
N ASN A 672 -18.93 -34.91 2.76
CA ASN A 672 -17.63 -34.87 2.08
C ASN A 672 -17.03 -33.45 2.07
N TRP A 673 -15.85 -33.30 2.67
CA TRP A 673 -15.09 -32.04 2.70
C TRP A 673 -14.79 -31.47 1.31
N GLU A 674 -14.50 -32.33 0.33
CA GLU A 674 -14.20 -31.90 -1.04
C GLU A 674 -15.42 -31.26 -1.72
N GLN A 675 -16.62 -31.79 -1.46
CA GLN A 675 -17.88 -31.19 -1.91
C GLN A 675 -18.13 -29.84 -1.24
N MET A 676 -17.83 -29.71 0.05
CA MET A 676 -17.95 -28.44 0.77
C MET A 676 -17.01 -27.36 0.22
N VAL A 677 -15.75 -27.71 -0.07
CA VAL A 677 -14.77 -26.80 -0.66
C VAL A 677 -15.21 -26.39 -2.07
N THR A 678 -15.66 -27.35 -2.88
CA THR A 678 -16.11 -27.08 -4.26
C THR A 678 -17.29 -26.11 -4.29
N LEU A 679 -18.31 -26.32 -3.46
CA LEU A 679 -19.47 -25.44 -3.40
C LEU A 679 -19.11 -24.06 -2.83
N TYR A 680 -18.20 -23.98 -1.86
CA TYR A 680 -17.68 -22.70 -1.36
C TYR A 680 -16.99 -21.90 -2.46
N GLN A 681 -16.09 -22.53 -3.24
CA GLN A 681 -15.40 -21.88 -4.36
C GLN A 681 -16.37 -21.38 -5.44
N GLN A 682 -17.45 -22.14 -5.70
CA GLN A 682 -18.50 -21.67 -6.61
C GLN A 682 -19.19 -20.43 -6.04
N LEU A 683 -19.59 -20.46 -4.77
CA LEU A 683 -20.30 -19.37 -4.08
C LEU A 683 -19.44 -18.11 -3.91
N GLU A 684 -18.12 -18.26 -3.69
CA GLU A 684 -17.18 -17.17 -3.41
C GLU A 684 -17.17 -16.09 -4.49
N SER A 685 -17.33 -16.48 -5.75
CA SER A 685 -17.35 -15.56 -6.90
C SER A 685 -18.69 -14.85 -7.12
N ILE A 686 -19.78 -15.38 -6.55
CA ILE A 686 -21.16 -14.94 -6.86
C ILE A 686 -21.44 -13.51 -6.38
N PRO A 687 -21.10 -13.09 -5.15
CA PRO A 687 -21.33 -11.72 -4.72
C PRO A 687 -20.64 -10.68 -5.60
N GLN A 688 -19.43 -10.99 -6.07
CA GLN A 688 -18.68 -10.12 -6.98
C GLN A 688 -19.35 -10.05 -8.36
N ALA A 689 -19.77 -11.20 -8.92
CA ALA A 689 -20.52 -11.23 -10.17
C ALA A 689 -21.83 -10.43 -10.06
N ALA A 690 -22.59 -10.62 -8.98
CA ALA A 690 -23.82 -9.87 -8.70
C ALA A 690 -23.54 -8.36 -8.55
N ALA A 691 -22.45 -7.96 -7.90
CA ALA A 691 -22.02 -6.56 -7.82
C ALA A 691 -21.70 -5.96 -9.20
N HIS A 692 -21.02 -6.71 -10.08
CA HIS A 692 -20.77 -6.26 -11.46
C HIS A 692 -22.08 -6.07 -12.24
N ALA A 693 -23.03 -7.00 -12.09
CA ALA A 693 -24.34 -6.89 -12.74
C ALA A 693 -25.15 -5.70 -12.18
N GLN A 694 -25.11 -5.48 -10.86
CA GLN A 694 -25.75 -4.36 -10.20
C GLN A 694 -25.24 -3.01 -10.74
N ILE A 695 -23.92 -2.86 -10.85
CA ILE A 695 -23.29 -1.65 -11.40
C ILE A 695 -23.71 -1.45 -12.86
N ALA A 696 -23.74 -2.52 -13.66
CA ALA A 696 -24.15 -2.43 -15.06
C ALA A 696 -25.62 -1.99 -15.24
N VAL A 697 -26.52 -2.50 -14.39
CA VAL A 697 -27.94 -2.07 -14.38
C VAL A 697 -28.08 -0.62 -13.92
N LEU A 698 -27.31 -0.21 -12.92
CA LEU A 698 -27.33 1.16 -12.43
C LEU A 698 -26.82 2.15 -13.49
N ASP A 699 -25.71 1.82 -14.16
CA ASP A 699 -25.15 2.64 -15.23
C ASP A 699 -26.15 2.79 -16.40
N ASP A 700 -26.77 1.68 -16.86
CA ASP A 700 -27.80 1.74 -17.90
C ASP A 700 -29.02 2.58 -17.46
N LEU A 701 -29.49 2.42 -16.22
CA LEU A 701 -30.58 3.21 -15.66
C LEU A 701 -30.27 4.70 -15.69
N ILE A 702 -29.10 5.11 -15.18
CA ILE A 702 -28.71 6.53 -15.08
C ILE A 702 -28.49 7.13 -16.48
N ARG A 703 -27.83 6.40 -17.39
CA ARG A 703 -27.66 6.85 -18.78
C ARG A 703 -28.99 6.98 -19.50
N TRP A 704 -29.91 6.03 -19.30
CA TRP A 704 -31.26 6.09 -19.87
C TRP A 704 -32.05 7.28 -19.31
N GLN A 705 -31.98 7.53 -18.00
CA GLN A 705 -32.60 8.68 -17.36
C GLN A 705 -32.14 10.03 -17.95
N ALA A 706 -30.87 10.13 -18.38
CA ALA A 706 -30.34 11.33 -19.03
C ALA A 706 -30.91 11.56 -20.44
N THR A 707 -31.54 10.55 -21.07
CA THR A 707 -32.19 10.67 -22.38
C THR A 707 -33.64 11.16 -22.32
N LEU A 708 -34.26 11.10 -21.13
CA LEU A 708 -35.60 11.66 -20.86
C LEU A 708 -35.51 13.17 -20.75
#